data_AF-A0A975E8E9-F1
#
_entry.id   AF-A0A975E8E9-F1
#
_cell.length_a   1.000
_cell.length_b   1.000
_cell.length_c   1.000
_cell.angle_alpha   90.00
_cell.angle_beta   90.00
_cell.angle_gamma   90.00
#
_symmetry.space_group_name_H-M   'P 1'
#
loop_
_entity.id
_entity.type
_entity.pdbx_description
1 polymer ?
#
loop_
_entity_poly.entity_id
_entity_poly.type
_entity_poly.pdbx_seq_one_letter_code
_entity_poly.pdbx_strand_id
1 'polypeptide(L)'
;MIFPIIRARAASLLIACAAVLIGLALLWLPAWQSLEKRGFDVLSVLTAPGTSPLPIIVVSIDDASLAEITHPWPWPRSVHAGLIDKLKAAGAAVIAFDVLFSLPTRPADDQALAQAIGRAGNVVLAAGLVRQETPAGTLWSRQEPLTELQAAGAQVGIVNLAFDSDLVLRRVPTEEDVFWRRMLVSLRRAMPEQELPGAVGDNAMIRYVGPPGAWPTLPYYKALELEKHVDPKDFAGAVVIVGRSTRSATEIGMAQADLFSTPHTRLTGELMPGSEIHANILDSVIRQRSIRPVSVGLQTVLLLTLTLLASALLLLRRRWLAWVAVMLLVVAVPALAWALFAAGNAWLPVGAPIVVVCMVVAGHAILSALATRRERDRVQKMFALYVPPEFVKTLIAHPERAGLGGDTRHLTVLFCDLRGFTTLSAQLAPADITKVLNRYFTCMTNAIFSHGGTVDKFIGDAVMAFWGAPLPDPEQERHAIQAAIAMKDALEGLNEELAAQGKPPLRLGIGIHSGDALVGNMGSESRLSYTAIGDTVNVASRLEGANKTLGTEIMLSADTAKGAPDLPLRTLGAIRVKGRPQPLQVLTPCDQPALIEATDAALAAQRLGEITVACSHWHKVLELAPHDALATLALARLASGGWDGVLDTDK
;
A
#
# COMPACT_ATOMS: atom_id res chain seq x y z
N MET A 1 10.83 -26.09 9.18
CA MET A 1 11.27 -24.86 8.46
C MET A 1 10.82 -24.77 6.99
N ILE A 2 10.40 -25.89 6.35
CA ILE A 2 10.10 -25.95 4.91
C ILE A 2 8.69 -25.42 4.54
N PHE A 3 7.68 -25.68 5.38
CA PHE A 3 6.29 -25.28 5.16
C PHE A 3 6.03 -23.76 4.92
N PRO A 4 6.63 -22.81 5.67
CA PRO A 4 6.40 -21.39 5.44
C PRO A 4 7.01 -20.89 4.11
N ILE A 5 8.10 -21.49 3.64
CA ILE A 5 8.74 -21.14 2.36
C ILE A 5 7.86 -21.57 1.18
N ILE A 6 7.25 -22.76 1.27
CA ILE A 6 6.33 -23.28 0.25
C ILE A 6 5.09 -22.38 0.13
N ARG A 7 4.49 -21.97 1.26
CA ARG A 7 3.32 -21.07 1.24
C ARG A 7 3.62 -19.69 0.67
N ALA A 8 4.79 -19.12 0.98
CA ALA A 8 5.20 -17.82 0.44
C ALA A 8 5.42 -17.88 -1.08
N ARG A 9 6.05 -18.96 -1.58
CA ARG A 9 6.25 -19.17 -3.02
C ARG A 9 4.93 -19.41 -3.77
N ALA A 10 4.00 -20.16 -3.17
CA ALA A 10 2.67 -20.37 -3.75
C ALA A 10 1.87 -19.05 -3.84
N ALA A 11 1.93 -18.20 -2.82
CA ALA A 11 1.26 -16.90 -2.84
C ALA A 11 1.89 -15.94 -3.86
N SER A 12 3.22 -15.96 -3.99
CA SER A 12 3.95 -15.20 -5.03
C SER A 12 3.54 -15.63 -6.44
N LEU A 13 3.41 -16.94 -6.68
CA LEU A 13 2.94 -17.49 -7.96
C LEU A 13 1.51 -17.05 -8.29
N LEU A 14 0.60 -17.06 -7.31
CA LEU A 14 -0.78 -16.59 -7.50
C LEU A 14 -0.84 -15.11 -7.88
N ILE A 15 -0.03 -14.26 -7.23
CA ILE A 15 0.09 -12.84 -7.60
C ILE A 15 0.60 -12.69 -9.03
N ALA A 16 1.65 -13.42 -9.40
CA ALA A 16 2.20 -13.38 -10.75
C ALA A 16 1.16 -13.83 -11.80
N CYS A 17 0.44 -14.92 -11.55
CA CYS A 17 -0.62 -15.40 -12.44
C CYS A 17 -1.76 -14.38 -12.58
N ALA A 18 -2.23 -13.79 -11.48
CA ALA A 18 -3.27 -12.76 -11.53
C ALA A 18 -2.81 -11.52 -12.29
N ALA A 19 -1.58 -11.06 -12.05
CA ALA A 19 -1.00 -9.93 -12.75
C ALA A 19 -0.85 -10.21 -14.26
N VAL A 20 -0.40 -11.41 -14.65
CA VAL A 20 -0.32 -11.82 -16.06
C VAL A 20 -1.71 -11.84 -16.71
N LEU A 21 -2.72 -12.42 -16.07
CA LEU A 21 -4.08 -12.46 -16.62
C LEU A 21 -4.65 -11.06 -16.86
N ILE A 22 -4.48 -10.16 -15.89
CA ILE A 22 -4.90 -8.75 -16.03
C ILE A 22 -4.10 -8.07 -17.14
N GLY A 23 -2.78 -8.26 -17.16
CA GLY A 23 -1.90 -7.71 -18.19
C GLY A 23 -2.28 -8.15 -19.60
N LEU A 24 -2.55 -9.44 -19.80
CA LEU A 24 -3.04 -9.98 -21.06
C LEU A 24 -4.39 -9.37 -21.44
N ALA A 25 -5.33 -9.25 -20.48
CA ALA A 25 -6.62 -8.61 -20.75
C ALA A 25 -6.45 -7.15 -21.22
N LEU A 26 -5.51 -6.39 -20.64
CA LEU A 26 -5.22 -5.01 -21.04
C LEU A 26 -4.72 -4.90 -22.49
N LEU A 27 -3.96 -5.88 -23.00
CA LEU A 27 -3.49 -5.87 -24.40
C LEU A 27 -4.64 -5.92 -25.42
N TRP A 28 -5.78 -6.51 -25.06
CA TRP A 28 -6.94 -6.67 -25.94
C TRP A 28 -8.07 -5.66 -25.67
N LEU A 29 -8.00 -4.91 -24.57
CA LEU A 29 -9.06 -3.99 -24.18
C LEU A 29 -9.00 -2.69 -25.02
N PRO A 30 -10.03 -2.34 -25.82
CA PRO A 30 -9.98 -1.18 -26.71
C PRO A 30 -9.77 0.16 -25.97
N ALA A 31 -10.38 0.29 -24.78
CA ALA A 31 -10.18 1.45 -23.91
C ALA A 31 -8.72 1.61 -23.47
N TRP A 32 -8.03 0.50 -23.18
CA TRP A 32 -6.61 0.52 -22.81
C TRP A 32 -5.72 0.84 -24.00
N GLN A 33 -5.98 0.25 -25.16
CA GLN A 33 -5.25 0.58 -26.38
C GLN A 33 -5.38 2.07 -26.74
N SER A 34 -6.53 2.67 -26.46
CA SER A 34 -6.75 4.12 -26.67
C SER A 34 -5.93 4.97 -25.70
N LEU A 35 -5.68 4.49 -24.48
CA LEU A 35 -4.77 5.13 -23.52
C LEU A 35 -3.31 4.99 -23.96
N GLU A 36 -2.89 3.81 -24.41
CA GLU A 36 -1.53 3.56 -24.93
C GLU A 36 -1.21 4.49 -26.12
N LYS A 37 -2.17 4.71 -27.03
CA LYS A 37 -2.02 5.67 -28.15
C LYS A 37 -1.75 7.10 -27.70
N ARG A 38 -2.16 7.49 -26.49
CA ARG A 38 -1.75 8.80 -25.92
C ARG A 38 -0.27 8.82 -25.58
N GLY A 39 0.29 7.69 -25.16
CA GLY A 39 1.74 7.52 -24.99
C GLY A 39 2.48 7.66 -26.33
N PHE A 40 1.92 7.12 -27.41
CA PHE A 40 2.41 7.38 -28.77
C PHE A 40 2.43 8.88 -29.10
N ASP A 41 1.36 9.61 -28.76
CA ASP A 41 1.28 11.05 -29.05
C ASP A 41 2.40 11.82 -28.35
N VAL A 42 2.62 11.54 -27.06
CA VAL A 42 3.70 12.16 -26.28
C VAL A 42 5.07 11.85 -26.90
N LEU A 43 5.34 10.59 -27.25
CA LEU A 43 6.61 10.21 -27.88
C LEU A 43 6.80 10.86 -29.26
N SER A 44 5.72 10.99 -30.04
CA SER A 44 5.74 11.66 -31.35
C SER A 44 6.17 13.11 -31.22
N VAL A 45 5.59 13.82 -30.25
CA VAL A 45 5.92 15.23 -29.99
C VAL A 45 7.35 15.39 -29.47
N LEU A 46 7.78 14.55 -28.51
CA LEU A 46 9.10 14.65 -27.89
C LEU A 46 10.25 14.26 -28.83
N THR A 47 9.98 13.47 -29.86
CA THR A 47 10.98 12.97 -30.82
C THR A 47 10.81 13.53 -32.23
N ALA A 48 9.96 14.55 -32.38
CA ALA A 48 9.74 15.24 -33.63
C ALA A 48 11.06 15.88 -34.12
N PRO A 49 11.49 15.64 -35.37
CA PRO A 49 12.75 16.18 -35.89
C PRO A 49 12.74 17.70 -36.10
N GLY A 50 11.57 18.34 -36.08
CA GLY A 50 11.37 19.78 -36.27
C GLY A 50 11.41 20.23 -37.73
N THR A 51 12.30 19.64 -38.54
CA THR A 51 12.44 19.97 -39.97
C THR A 51 12.67 18.72 -40.82
N SER A 52 12.36 18.82 -42.11
CA SER A 52 12.67 17.79 -43.11
C SER A 52 13.65 18.35 -44.17
N PRO A 53 14.64 17.55 -44.62
CA PRO A 53 15.47 17.89 -45.76
C PRO A 53 14.78 17.69 -47.11
N LEU A 54 13.57 17.11 -47.14
CA LEU A 54 12.82 16.97 -48.38
C LEU A 54 12.22 18.33 -48.78
N PRO A 55 12.36 18.76 -50.05
CA PRO A 55 11.80 20.01 -50.54
C PRO A 55 10.29 19.85 -50.75
N ILE A 56 9.51 19.83 -49.67
CA ILE A 56 8.05 19.82 -49.71
C ILE A 56 7.56 21.20 -49.32
N ILE A 57 6.75 21.81 -50.18
CA ILE A 57 6.18 23.14 -49.98
C ILE A 57 4.66 23.01 -49.99
N VAL A 58 4.00 23.59 -48.99
CA VAL A 58 2.55 23.65 -48.94
C VAL A 58 2.09 24.97 -49.53
N VAL A 59 1.24 24.93 -50.55
CA VAL A 59 0.53 26.11 -51.04
C VAL A 59 -0.85 26.12 -50.40
N SER A 60 -1.04 27.04 -49.47
CA SER A 60 -2.24 27.09 -48.64
C SER A 60 -3.32 27.96 -49.25
N ILE A 61 -4.52 27.40 -49.39
CA ILE A 61 -5.77 28.14 -49.56
C ILE A 61 -6.22 28.58 -48.16
N ASP A 62 -5.70 29.72 -47.72
CA ASP A 62 -5.97 30.36 -46.43
C ASP A 62 -6.98 31.51 -46.54
N ASP A 63 -7.37 32.05 -45.38
CA ASP A 63 -8.31 33.17 -45.28
C ASP A 63 -7.78 34.43 -46.01
N ALA A 64 -6.45 34.63 -46.04
CA ALA A 64 -5.83 35.73 -46.79
C ALA A 64 -5.97 35.55 -48.31
N SER A 65 -5.75 34.34 -48.83
CA SER A 65 -5.94 34.04 -50.26
C SER A 65 -7.39 34.18 -50.69
N LEU A 66 -8.34 33.77 -49.83
CA LEU A 66 -9.76 33.96 -50.09
C LEU A 66 -10.17 35.44 -50.10
N ALA A 67 -9.49 36.30 -49.34
CA ALA A 67 -9.76 37.74 -49.32
C ALA A 67 -9.12 38.48 -50.50
N GLU A 68 -7.89 38.12 -50.90
CA GLU A 68 -7.13 38.79 -51.96
C GLU A 68 -7.60 38.41 -53.37
N ILE A 69 -8.03 37.15 -53.57
CA ILE A 69 -8.50 36.70 -54.88
C ILE A 69 -9.94 37.17 -55.08
N THR A 70 -10.16 38.02 -56.07
CA THR A 70 -11.45 38.70 -56.33
C THR A 70 -12.61 37.75 -56.71
N HIS A 71 -12.34 36.47 -56.95
CA HIS A 71 -13.35 35.48 -57.29
C HIS A 71 -13.92 34.77 -56.05
N PRO A 72 -15.24 34.50 -56.01
CA PRO A 72 -15.82 33.71 -54.92
C PRO A 72 -15.28 32.27 -54.96
N TRP A 73 -15.15 31.67 -53.77
CA TRP A 73 -14.83 30.25 -53.66
C TRP A 73 -16.07 29.39 -53.97
N PRO A 74 -15.95 28.26 -54.71
CA PRO A 74 -14.74 27.74 -55.35
C PRO A 74 -14.29 28.58 -56.56
N TRP A 75 -12.97 28.82 -56.66
CA TRP A 75 -12.41 29.65 -57.74
C TRP A 75 -12.55 28.99 -59.13
N PRO A 76 -12.60 29.80 -60.21
CA PRO A 76 -12.59 29.28 -61.59
C PRO A 76 -11.38 28.38 -61.85
N ARG A 77 -11.56 27.32 -62.63
CA ARG A 77 -10.48 26.36 -62.92
C ARG A 77 -9.31 26.98 -63.70
N SER A 78 -9.53 28.08 -64.40
CA SER A 78 -8.48 28.91 -65.01
C SER A 78 -7.50 29.50 -63.99
N VAL A 79 -7.93 29.80 -62.76
CA VAL A 79 -7.04 30.24 -61.67
C VAL A 79 -6.10 29.11 -61.24
N HIS A 80 -6.61 27.88 -61.15
CA HIS A 80 -5.79 26.69 -60.87
C HIS A 80 -4.85 26.35 -62.03
N ALA A 81 -5.29 26.55 -63.28
CA ALA A 81 -4.46 26.39 -64.47
C ALA A 81 -3.25 27.35 -64.44
N GLY A 82 -3.48 28.63 -64.11
CA GLY A 82 -2.42 29.63 -63.95
C GLY A 82 -1.41 29.26 -62.86
N LEU A 83 -1.88 28.75 -61.72
CA LEU A 83 -1.00 28.26 -60.65
C LEU A 83 -0.12 27.09 -61.14
N ILE A 84 -0.69 26.12 -61.86
CA ILE A 84 0.06 24.98 -62.41
C ILE A 84 1.17 25.47 -63.33
N ASP A 85 0.85 26.37 -64.27
CA ASP A 85 1.83 26.89 -65.23
C ASP A 85 2.98 27.62 -64.51
N LYS A 86 2.67 28.40 -63.46
CA LYS A 86 3.67 29.10 -62.64
C LYS A 86 4.57 28.15 -61.84
N LEU A 87 3.98 27.17 -61.14
CA LEU A 87 4.74 26.18 -60.35
C LEU A 87 5.60 25.29 -61.25
N LYS A 88 5.09 24.93 -62.43
CA LYS A 88 5.86 24.15 -63.41
C LYS A 88 7.04 24.95 -63.94
N ALA A 89 6.84 26.23 -64.27
CA ALA A 89 7.92 27.12 -64.71
C ALA A 89 8.99 27.32 -63.62
N ALA A 90 8.60 27.31 -62.34
CA ALA A 90 9.51 27.36 -61.19
C ALA A 90 10.24 26.02 -60.93
N GLY A 91 9.94 24.96 -61.69
CA GLY A 91 10.66 23.69 -61.60
C GLY A 91 10.11 22.69 -60.59
N ALA A 92 8.86 22.86 -60.13
CA ALA A 92 8.21 21.89 -59.23
C ALA A 92 8.22 20.48 -59.85
N ALA A 93 8.67 19.49 -59.07
CA ALA A 93 8.72 18.10 -59.49
C ALA A 93 7.34 17.44 -59.49
N VAL A 94 6.51 17.78 -58.51
CA VAL A 94 5.12 17.30 -58.39
C VAL A 94 4.24 18.46 -57.95
N ILE A 95 3.07 18.60 -58.58
CA ILE A 95 2.04 19.56 -58.18
C ILE A 95 0.79 18.78 -57.78
N ALA A 96 0.53 18.68 -56.48
CA ALA A 96 -0.53 17.85 -55.93
C ALA A 96 -1.66 18.73 -55.40
N PHE A 97 -2.88 18.56 -55.89
CA PHE A 97 -4.05 19.29 -55.41
C PHE A 97 -4.86 18.42 -54.46
N ASP A 98 -4.88 18.80 -53.19
CA ASP A 98 -5.79 18.34 -52.15
C ASP A 98 -7.11 19.12 -52.21
N VAL A 99 -7.74 19.10 -53.40
CA VAL A 99 -9.01 19.75 -53.71
C VAL A 99 -9.78 18.86 -54.68
N LEU A 100 -11.06 18.64 -54.43
CA LEU A 100 -11.89 17.80 -55.30
C LEU A 100 -12.36 18.56 -56.55
N PHE A 101 -12.00 18.03 -57.72
CA PHE A 101 -12.43 18.51 -59.04
C PHE A 101 -13.49 17.58 -59.66
N SER A 102 -14.49 17.18 -58.88
CA SER A 102 -15.45 16.13 -59.26
C SER A 102 -16.69 16.61 -60.02
N LEU A 103 -16.99 17.91 -59.98
CA LEU A 103 -18.14 18.51 -60.65
C LEU A 103 -17.71 19.47 -61.77
N PRO A 104 -18.39 19.44 -62.93
CA PRO A 104 -18.10 20.34 -64.04
C PRO A 104 -18.49 21.77 -63.69
N THR A 105 -17.75 22.73 -64.22
CA THR A 105 -18.00 24.16 -64.02
C THR A 105 -18.32 24.83 -65.36
N ARG A 106 -17.46 25.75 -65.83
CA ARG A 106 -17.56 26.32 -67.18
C ARG A 106 -16.66 25.52 -68.11
N PRO A 107 -17.12 25.06 -69.28
CA PRO A 107 -16.31 24.26 -70.19
C PRO A 107 -14.96 24.89 -70.55
N ALA A 108 -14.91 26.22 -70.74
CA ALA A 108 -13.66 26.93 -71.00
C ALA A 108 -12.67 26.88 -69.84
N ASP A 109 -13.16 26.94 -68.59
CA ASP A 109 -12.31 26.86 -67.39
C ASP A 109 -11.82 25.43 -67.17
N ASP A 110 -12.71 24.44 -67.27
CA ASP A 110 -12.36 23.02 -67.15
C ASP A 110 -11.33 22.60 -68.22
N GLN A 111 -11.51 23.09 -69.46
CA GLN A 111 -10.56 22.90 -70.55
C GLN A 111 -9.23 23.61 -70.29
N ALA A 112 -9.23 24.82 -69.74
CA ALA A 112 -8.00 25.52 -69.40
C ALA A 112 -7.17 24.74 -68.36
N LEU A 113 -7.83 24.16 -67.35
CA LEU A 113 -7.18 23.31 -66.37
C LEU A 113 -6.68 21.99 -66.98
N ALA A 114 -7.47 21.34 -67.83
CA ALA A 114 -7.04 20.13 -68.54
C ALA A 114 -5.79 20.39 -69.39
N GLN A 115 -5.74 21.51 -70.13
CA GLN A 115 -4.58 21.88 -70.92
C GLN A 115 -3.35 22.16 -70.05
N ALA A 116 -3.50 22.86 -68.92
CA ALA A 116 -2.38 23.11 -68.00
C ALA A 116 -1.85 21.80 -67.39
N ILE A 117 -2.73 20.87 -67.01
CA ILE A 117 -2.34 19.53 -66.54
C ILE A 117 -1.52 18.80 -67.61
N GLY A 118 -2.01 18.78 -68.85
CA GLY A 118 -1.33 18.12 -69.97
C GLY A 118 0.05 18.74 -70.28
N ARG A 119 0.17 20.08 -70.19
CA ARG A 119 1.45 20.78 -70.35
C ARG A 119 2.43 20.47 -69.23
N ALA A 120 1.97 20.44 -67.98
CA ALA A 120 2.83 20.25 -66.81
C ALA A 120 3.32 18.79 -66.68
N GLY A 121 2.44 17.82 -66.94
CA GLY A 121 2.75 16.38 -66.97
C GLY A 121 3.08 15.75 -65.60
N ASN A 122 2.99 16.50 -64.51
CA ASN A 122 3.36 16.09 -63.15
C ASN A 122 2.31 16.49 -62.09
N VAL A 123 1.05 16.59 -62.51
CA VAL A 123 -0.07 16.96 -61.64
C VAL A 123 -0.72 15.73 -61.03
N VAL A 124 -1.00 15.79 -59.73
CA VAL A 124 -1.76 14.79 -58.97
C VAL A 124 -3.03 15.44 -58.43
N LEU A 125 -4.19 14.82 -58.66
CA LEU A 125 -5.49 15.31 -58.22
C LEU A 125 -6.09 14.41 -57.14
N ALA A 126 -6.79 15.04 -56.19
CA ALA A 126 -7.53 14.36 -55.15
C ALA A 126 -8.79 13.66 -55.68
N ALA A 127 -9.00 12.43 -55.25
CA ALA A 127 -10.28 11.73 -55.26
C ALA A 127 -10.78 11.55 -53.82
N GLY A 128 -12.10 11.59 -53.63
CA GLY A 128 -12.71 11.49 -52.31
C GLY A 128 -13.66 10.30 -52.20
N LEU A 129 -13.56 9.52 -51.13
CA LEU A 129 -14.60 8.58 -50.71
C LEU A 129 -15.61 9.35 -49.86
N VAL A 130 -16.80 9.56 -50.43
CA VAL A 130 -17.89 10.31 -49.79
C VAL A 130 -18.98 9.35 -49.37
N ARG A 131 -19.35 9.42 -48.09
CA ARG A 131 -20.47 8.69 -47.54
C ARG A 131 -21.77 9.37 -47.98
N GLN A 132 -22.59 8.67 -48.75
CA GLN A 132 -23.92 9.13 -49.16
C GLN A 132 -24.99 8.32 -48.43
N GLU A 133 -25.90 9.02 -47.76
CA GLU A 133 -27.10 8.41 -47.22
C GLU A 133 -28.12 8.31 -48.34
N THR A 134 -28.41 7.08 -48.77
CA THR A 134 -29.47 6.80 -49.73
C THR A 134 -30.66 6.17 -49.00
N PRO A 135 -31.88 6.23 -49.57
CA PRO A 135 -33.04 5.53 -49.00
C PRO A 135 -32.83 4.01 -48.84
N ALA A 136 -31.88 3.42 -49.56
CA ALA A 136 -31.50 2.00 -49.49
C ALA A 136 -30.37 1.71 -48.48
N GLY A 137 -29.88 2.72 -47.75
CA GLY A 137 -28.80 2.60 -46.77
C GLY A 137 -27.62 3.53 -47.06
N THR A 138 -26.55 3.37 -46.29
CA THR A 138 -25.29 4.10 -46.47
C THR A 138 -24.47 3.48 -47.61
N LEU A 139 -24.16 4.27 -48.64
CA LEU A 139 -23.23 3.89 -49.71
C LEU A 139 -21.99 4.77 -49.67
N TRP A 140 -20.81 4.16 -49.72
CA TRP A 140 -19.56 4.88 -49.96
C TRP A 140 -19.40 5.05 -51.47
N SER A 141 -19.46 6.30 -51.92
CA SER A 141 -19.28 6.65 -53.33
C SER A 141 -17.92 7.31 -53.53
N ARG A 142 -17.14 6.79 -54.47
CA ARG A 142 -15.87 7.38 -54.87
C ARG A 142 -16.13 8.51 -55.85
N GLN A 143 -15.80 9.72 -55.45
CA GLN A 143 -15.82 10.91 -56.28
C GLN A 143 -14.47 11.09 -56.95
N GLU A 144 -14.44 10.82 -58.25
CA GLU A 144 -13.26 11.04 -59.09
C GLU A 144 -13.25 12.47 -59.64
N PRO A 145 -12.06 13.01 -59.99
CA PRO A 145 -11.96 14.22 -60.81
C PRO A 145 -12.66 14.04 -62.16
N LEU A 146 -13.02 15.15 -62.80
CA LEU A 146 -13.57 15.15 -64.17
C LEU A 146 -12.73 14.27 -65.11
N THR A 147 -13.42 13.47 -65.93
CA THR A 147 -12.79 12.55 -66.88
C THR A 147 -11.83 13.26 -67.85
N GLU A 148 -12.13 14.50 -68.23
CA GLU A 148 -11.27 15.34 -69.08
C GLU A 148 -9.93 15.66 -68.42
N LEU A 149 -9.91 15.88 -67.10
CA LEU A 149 -8.67 16.14 -66.34
C LEU A 149 -7.82 14.87 -66.21
N GLN A 150 -8.47 13.72 -66.06
CA GLN A 150 -7.81 12.42 -66.06
C GLN A 150 -7.21 12.10 -67.44
N ALA A 151 -7.97 12.33 -68.50
CA ALA A 151 -7.54 12.14 -69.89
C ALA A 151 -6.36 13.06 -70.26
N ALA A 152 -6.26 14.25 -69.64
CA ALA A 152 -5.12 15.14 -69.79
C ALA A 152 -3.83 14.63 -69.11
N GLY A 153 -3.88 13.50 -68.40
CA GLY A 153 -2.70 12.84 -67.81
C GLY A 153 -2.53 13.05 -66.31
N ALA A 154 -3.49 13.64 -65.61
CA ALA A 154 -3.45 13.76 -64.15
C ALA A 154 -3.40 12.38 -63.49
N GLN A 155 -2.47 12.20 -62.55
CA GLN A 155 -2.57 11.07 -61.62
C GLN A 155 -3.67 11.37 -60.61
N VAL A 156 -4.43 10.34 -60.22
CA VAL A 156 -5.54 10.50 -59.27
C VAL A 156 -5.32 9.62 -58.06
N GLY A 157 -5.47 10.19 -56.87
CA GLY A 157 -5.36 9.41 -55.63
C GLY A 157 -6.32 9.83 -54.53
N ILE A 158 -6.69 8.86 -53.71
CA ILE A 158 -7.66 9.03 -52.62
C ILE A 158 -7.03 9.83 -51.48
N VAL A 159 -7.63 10.97 -51.11
CA VAL A 159 -7.14 11.85 -50.03
C VAL A 159 -7.66 11.49 -48.65
N ASN A 160 -8.66 10.61 -48.55
CA ASN A 160 -9.22 10.19 -47.27
C ASN A 160 -8.12 9.68 -46.31
N LEU A 161 -8.13 10.22 -45.10
CA LEU A 161 -7.19 9.89 -44.05
C LEU A 161 -7.80 8.84 -43.11
N ALA A 162 -6.95 7.97 -42.56
CA ALA A 162 -7.37 6.89 -41.67
C ALA A 162 -7.40 7.36 -40.20
N PHE A 163 -8.60 7.53 -39.65
CA PHE A 163 -8.82 7.91 -38.26
C PHE A 163 -8.68 6.72 -37.31
N ASP A 164 -8.00 6.94 -36.18
CA ASP A 164 -8.17 6.08 -35.02
C ASP A 164 -9.54 6.33 -34.35
N SER A 165 -9.92 5.45 -33.43
CA SER A 165 -11.18 5.54 -32.66
C SER A 165 -11.36 6.83 -31.86
N ASP A 166 -10.28 7.57 -31.60
CA ASP A 166 -10.27 8.86 -30.91
C ASP A 166 -10.20 10.06 -31.87
N LEU A 167 -10.42 9.83 -33.17
CA LEU A 167 -10.40 10.84 -34.24
C LEU A 167 -9.03 11.54 -34.44
N VAL A 168 -7.96 10.96 -33.90
CA VAL A 168 -6.59 11.44 -34.12
C VAL A 168 -5.97 10.66 -35.26
N LEU A 169 -5.30 11.37 -36.16
CA LEU A 169 -4.62 10.77 -37.30
C LEU A 169 -3.21 10.31 -36.92
N ARG A 170 -3.00 9.00 -36.93
CA ARG A 170 -1.70 8.39 -36.63
C ARG A 170 -1.21 7.43 -37.70
N ARG A 171 -2.09 6.92 -38.55
CA ARG A 171 -1.78 5.80 -39.46
C ARG A 171 -1.47 6.28 -40.87
N VAL A 172 -0.51 5.62 -41.51
CA VAL A 172 -0.24 5.81 -42.94
C VAL A 172 -1.26 4.98 -43.74
N PRO A 173 -2.05 5.59 -44.65
CA PRO A 173 -2.94 4.85 -45.55
C PRO A 173 -2.14 3.88 -46.44
N THR A 174 -2.60 2.63 -46.55
CA THR A 174 -1.87 1.54 -47.24
C THR A 174 -2.49 1.12 -48.56
N GLU A 175 -3.69 1.61 -48.93
CA GLU A 175 -4.31 1.27 -50.20
C GLU A 175 -3.44 1.71 -51.39
N GLU A 176 -3.57 1.04 -52.54
CA GLU A 176 -2.66 1.25 -53.67
C GLU A 176 -2.81 2.61 -54.36
N ASP A 177 -4.01 3.18 -54.31
CA ASP A 177 -4.41 4.38 -55.01
C ASP A 177 -4.55 5.61 -54.10
N VAL A 178 -3.98 5.56 -52.90
CA VAL A 178 -3.92 6.70 -51.98
C VAL A 178 -3.08 7.84 -52.56
N PHE A 179 -3.45 9.06 -52.20
CA PHE A 179 -2.90 10.30 -52.72
C PHE A 179 -1.37 10.38 -52.61
N TRP A 180 -0.80 10.01 -51.46
CA TRP A 180 0.65 10.05 -51.25
C TRP A 180 1.43 9.08 -52.15
N ARG A 181 0.86 7.90 -52.48
CA ARG A 181 1.48 6.95 -53.41
C ARG A 181 1.52 7.52 -54.82
N ARG A 182 0.47 8.23 -55.24
CA ARG A 182 0.40 8.89 -56.55
C ARG A 182 1.36 10.06 -56.66
N MET A 183 1.55 10.81 -55.57
CA MET A 183 2.64 11.81 -55.47
C MET A 183 4.00 11.13 -55.60
N LEU A 184 4.24 10.03 -54.88
CA LEU A 184 5.51 9.30 -54.95
C LEU A 184 5.80 8.74 -56.35
N VAL A 185 4.79 8.19 -57.04
CA VAL A 185 4.93 7.73 -58.43
C VAL A 185 5.31 8.88 -59.36
N SER A 186 4.66 10.03 -59.20
CA SER A 186 4.97 11.22 -60.01
C SER A 186 6.37 11.76 -59.71
N LEU A 187 6.78 11.75 -58.44
CA LEU A 187 8.11 12.18 -58.01
C LEU A 187 9.22 11.27 -58.56
N ARG A 188 9.02 9.94 -58.53
CA ARG A 188 9.96 8.97 -59.13
C ARG A 188 10.12 9.15 -60.63
N ARG A 189 9.05 9.56 -61.34
CA ARG A 189 9.13 9.89 -62.77
C ARG A 189 9.93 11.17 -63.02
N ALA A 190 9.77 12.17 -62.15
CA ALA A 190 10.48 13.44 -62.24
C ALA A 190 11.98 13.31 -61.86
N MET A 191 12.31 12.36 -60.99
CA MET A 191 13.65 12.14 -60.46
C MET A 191 14.06 10.66 -60.55
N PRO A 192 14.27 10.11 -61.76
CA PRO A 192 14.54 8.69 -61.95
C PRO A 192 15.88 8.22 -61.35
N GLU A 193 16.84 9.14 -61.23
CA GLU A 193 18.17 8.86 -60.65
C GLU A 193 18.17 8.80 -59.12
N GLN A 194 17.09 9.20 -58.46
CA GLN A 194 16.99 9.24 -57.00
C GLN A 194 16.23 8.02 -56.47
N GLU A 195 16.84 7.27 -55.55
CA GLU A 195 16.13 6.21 -54.84
C GLU A 195 15.10 6.82 -53.88
N LEU A 196 13.82 6.61 -54.18
CA LEU A 196 12.69 7.11 -53.40
C LEU A 196 11.87 5.93 -52.87
N PRO A 197 12.15 5.43 -51.66
CA PRO A 197 11.42 4.33 -51.05
C PRO A 197 9.91 4.62 -50.91
N GLY A 198 9.12 3.56 -51.00
CA GLY A 198 7.65 3.63 -50.89
C GLY A 198 7.03 2.50 -50.09
N ALA A 199 7.85 1.61 -49.54
CA ALA A 199 7.39 0.43 -48.83
C ALA A 199 6.93 0.81 -47.42
N VAL A 200 5.69 0.47 -47.10
CA VAL A 200 5.07 0.73 -45.81
C VAL A 200 4.58 -0.61 -45.27
N GLY A 201 4.93 -0.92 -44.02
CA GLY A 201 4.42 -2.12 -43.36
C GLY A 201 2.97 -1.93 -42.91
N ASP A 202 2.27 -3.04 -42.67
CA ASP A 202 0.89 -2.99 -42.16
C ASP A 202 0.83 -2.23 -40.84
N ASN A 203 -0.22 -1.41 -40.67
CA ASN A 203 -0.43 -0.53 -39.52
C ASN A 203 0.74 0.42 -39.20
N ALA A 204 1.57 0.77 -40.20
CA ALA A 204 2.58 1.80 -40.00
C ALA A 204 1.93 3.13 -39.60
N MET A 205 2.60 3.82 -38.70
CA MET A 205 2.20 5.12 -38.17
C MET A 205 3.08 6.23 -38.72
N ILE A 206 2.50 7.42 -38.82
CA ILE A 206 3.12 8.62 -39.36
C ILE A 206 4.16 9.11 -38.36
N ARG A 207 5.38 9.36 -38.81
CA ARG A 207 6.33 10.17 -38.07
C ARG A 207 6.10 11.64 -38.42
N TYR A 208 5.48 12.38 -37.50
CA TYR A 208 5.28 13.81 -37.65
C TYR A 208 6.62 14.56 -37.54
N VAL A 209 6.84 15.51 -38.45
CA VAL A 209 8.00 16.38 -38.48
C VAL A 209 7.92 17.41 -37.35
N GLY A 210 6.72 17.93 -37.05
CA GLY A 210 6.52 18.95 -36.04
C GLY A 210 5.04 19.34 -35.86
N PRO A 211 4.77 20.41 -35.08
CA PRO A 211 3.43 20.97 -34.92
C PRO A 211 2.88 21.55 -36.24
N PRO A 212 1.57 21.90 -36.30
CA PRO A 212 1.01 22.61 -37.45
C PRO A 212 1.86 23.84 -37.84
N GLY A 213 2.11 24.04 -39.13
CA GLY A 213 2.98 25.09 -39.65
C GLY A 213 4.48 24.75 -39.65
N ALA A 214 4.86 23.49 -39.38
CA ALA A 214 6.26 23.04 -39.47
C ALA A 214 6.79 22.95 -40.90
N TRP A 215 5.89 22.89 -41.90
CA TRP A 215 6.26 22.87 -43.31
C TRP A 215 6.34 24.29 -43.89
N PRO A 216 7.26 24.56 -44.83
CA PRO A 216 7.26 25.81 -45.59
C PRO A 216 5.91 25.99 -46.29
N THR A 217 5.16 27.01 -45.87
CA THR A 217 3.81 27.27 -46.37
C THR A 217 3.74 28.63 -47.04
N LEU A 218 3.24 28.65 -48.29
CA LEU A 218 3.02 29.85 -49.08
C LEU A 218 1.51 30.04 -49.30
N PRO A 219 0.93 31.22 -48.99
CA PRO A 219 -0.45 31.52 -49.35
C PRO A 219 -0.68 31.41 -50.87
N TYR A 220 -1.83 30.86 -51.27
CA TYR A 220 -2.19 30.59 -52.66
C TYR A 220 -2.08 31.84 -53.54
N TYR A 221 -2.58 33.00 -53.07
CA TYR A 221 -2.51 34.24 -53.85
C TYR A 221 -1.06 34.64 -54.15
N LYS A 222 -0.13 34.38 -53.21
CA LYS A 222 1.29 34.64 -53.43
C LYS A 222 1.92 33.66 -54.42
N ALA A 223 1.43 32.42 -54.45
CA ALA A 223 1.85 31.42 -55.42
C ALA A 223 1.37 31.72 -56.86
N LEU A 224 0.35 32.57 -57.05
CA LEU A 224 0.00 33.10 -58.38
C LEU A 224 0.99 34.17 -58.86
N GLU A 225 1.67 34.85 -57.93
CA GLU A 225 2.64 35.90 -58.18
C GLU A 225 4.05 35.53 -57.70
N LEU A 226 4.47 34.26 -57.90
CA LEU A 226 5.74 33.71 -57.38
C LEU A 226 6.93 34.66 -57.55
N GLU A 227 7.11 35.20 -58.76
CA GLU A 227 8.23 36.08 -59.14
C GLU A 227 8.36 37.34 -58.25
N LYS A 228 7.27 37.78 -57.60
CA LYS A 228 7.28 38.96 -56.72
C LYS A 228 7.56 38.62 -55.26
N HIS A 229 7.44 37.35 -54.85
CA HIS A 229 7.32 36.99 -53.44
C HIS A 229 8.29 35.90 -52.98
N VAL A 230 8.79 35.05 -53.87
CA VAL A 230 9.70 33.94 -53.56
C VAL A 230 10.72 33.76 -54.69
N ASP A 231 11.93 33.29 -54.40
CA ASP A 231 12.87 32.89 -55.46
C ASP A 231 12.35 31.62 -56.13
N PRO A 232 12.10 31.62 -57.47
CA PRO A 232 11.62 30.43 -58.17
C PRO A 232 12.52 29.20 -57.98
N LYS A 233 13.81 29.39 -57.65
CA LYS A 233 14.74 28.28 -57.37
C LYS A 233 14.34 27.45 -56.16
N ASP A 234 13.60 28.00 -55.21
CA ASP A 234 13.14 27.27 -54.02
C ASP A 234 12.16 26.14 -54.38
N PHE A 235 11.53 26.22 -55.56
CA PHE A 235 10.59 25.22 -56.07
C PHE A 235 11.26 24.16 -56.96
N ALA A 236 12.53 24.33 -57.31
CA ALA A 236 13.24 23.41 -58.18
C ALA A 236 13.33 22.01 -57.54
N GLY A 237 12.69 21.03 -58.15
CA GLY A 237 12.62 19.67 -57.62
C GLY A 237 11.66 19.48 -56.45
N ALA A 238 10.91 20.52 -56.06
CA ALA A 238 10.03 20.46 -54.90
C ALA A 238 8.73 19.69 -55.17
N VAL A 239 8.19 19.05 -54.14
CA VAL A 239 6.81 18.56 -54.11
C VAL A 239 5.93 19.69 -53.57
N VAL A 240 5.03 20.18 -54.40
CA VAL A 240 4.10 21.25 -54.02
C VAL A 240 2.73 20.66 -53.74
N ILE A 241 2.23 20.81 -52.51
CA ILE A 241 0.92 20.33 -52.10
C ILE A 241 0.00 21.54 -51.91
N VAL A 242 -1.04 21.63 -52.75
CA VAL A 242 -2.03 22.70 -52.74
C VAL A 242 -3.25 22.22 -51.97
N GLY A 243 -3.60 22.84 -50.84
CA GLY A 243 -4.74 22.41 -50.03
C GLY A 243 -5.29 23.51 -49.14
N ARG A 244 -6.41 23.25 -48.49
CA ARG A 244 -7.10 24.25 -47.64
C ARG A 244 -6.51 24.31 -46.24
N SER A 245 -6.40 25.51 -45.66
CA SER A 245 -5.99 25.68 -44.26
C SER A 245 -6.75 26.81 -43.54
N THR A 246 -7.93 27.20 -44.02
CA THR A 246 -8.79 28.26 -43.45
C THR A 246 -9.22 27.93 -42.02
N ARG A 247 -9.08 28.88 -41.09
CA ARG A 247 -9.47 28.72 -39.68
C ARG A 247 -10.87 29.27 -39.38
N SER A 248 -11.43 30.12 -40.25
CA SER A 248 -12.73 30.77 -40.01
C SER A 248 -13.92 29.86 -40.35
N ALA A 249 -14.78 29.62 -39.36
CA ALA A 249 -15.89 28.66 -39.37
C ALA A 249 -17.27 29.28 -39.69
N THR A 250 -17.34 30.45 -40.32
CA THR A 250 -18.61 31.20 -40.41
C THR A 250 -19.52 30.87 -41.60
N GLU A 251 -19.11 30.03 -42.55
CA GLU A 251 -19.95 29.64 -43.70
C GLU A 251 -19.99 28.11 -43.89
N ILE A 252 -20.34 27.37 -42.84
CA ILE A 252 -20.42 25.89 -42.91
C ILE A 252 -21.76 25.48 -43.52
N GLY A 253 -21.81 25.48 -44.86
CA GLY A 253 -22.69 24.62 -45.63
C GLY A 253 -21.92 23.41 -46.14
N MET A 254 -22.10 22.24 -45.52
CA MET A 254 -21.70 20.89 -45.97
C MET A 254 -20.23 20.60 -46.38
N ALA A 255 -19.35 21.59 -46.53
CA ALA A 255 -17.92 21.37 -46.78
C ALA A 255 -17.14 21.37 -45.46
N GLN A 256 -16.71 20.18 -45.02
CA GLN A 256 -15.87 19.98 -43.84
C GLN A 256 -14.63 20.88 -43.90
N ALA A 257 -14.32 21.57 -42.79
CA ALA A 257 -13.03 22.24 -42.64
C ALA A 257 -11.93 21.15 -42.71
N ASP A 258 -10.96 21.33 -43.61
CA ASP A 258 -9.90 20.35 -43.91
C ASP A 258 -8.76 20.38 -42.86
N LEU A 259 -9.17 20.40 -41.59
CA LEU A 259 -8.34 20.53 -40.40
C LEU A 259 -8.57 19.33 -39.50
N PHE A 260 -7.50 18.64 -39.12
CA PHE A 260 -7.59 17.37 -38.42
C PHE A 260 -6.78 17.34 -37.12
N SER A 261 -7.21 16.47 -36.21
CA SER A 261 -6.51 16.23 -34.94
C SER A 261 -5.32 15.31 -35.17
N THR A 262 -4.16 15.70 -34.64
CA THR A 262 -2.88 14.98 -34.73
C THR A 262 -2.25 14.81 -33.34
N PRO A 263 -1.20 14.02 -33.17
CA PRO A 263 -0.43 13.94 -31.93
C PRO A 263 -0.06 15.31 -31.33
N HIS A 264 0.17 16.32 -32.18
CA HIS A 264 0.54 17.68 -31.75
C HIS A 264 -0.66 18.52 -31.27
N THR A 265 -1.90 18.19 -31.67
CA THR A 265 -3.10 18.96 -31.34
C THR A 265 -3.34 19.05 -29.83
N ARG A 266 -3.03 18.00 -29.07
CA ARG A 266 -3.22 18.03 -27.61
C ARG A 266 -2.29 19.02 -26.90
N LEU A 267 -1.06 19.20 -27.40
CA LEU A 267 -0.09 20.12 -26.81
C LEU A 267 -0.30 21.55 -27.31
N THR A 268 -0.56 21.70 -28.62
CA THR A 268 -0.64 23.02 -29.28
C THR A 268 -2.04 23.63 -29.21
N GLY A 269 -3.08 22.82 -29.07
CA GLY A 269 -4.48 23.24 -29.22
C GLY A 269 -4.88 23.50 -30.68
N GLU A 270 -3.97 23.32 -31.64
CA GLU A 270 -4.22 23.62 -33.06
C GLU A 270 -4.45 22.34 -33.87
N LEU A 271 -5.38 22.41 -34.82
CA LEU A 271 -5.63 21.37 -35.81
C LEU A 271 -4.66 21.52 -36.99
N MET A 272 -4.24 20.40 -37.59
CA MET A 272 -3.32 20.40 -38.72
C MET A 272 -4.08 20.32 -40.05
N PRO A 273 -3.72 21.12 -41.06
CA PRO A 273 -4.28 21.01 -42.41
C PRO A 273 -4.03 19.65 -43.06
N GLY A 274 -4.98 19.17 -43.88
CA GLY A 274 -4.85 17.93 -44.67
C GLY A 274 -3.58 17.89 -45.53
N SER A 275 -3.29 18.99 -46.21
CA SER A 275 -2.08 19.20 -47.00
C SER A 275 -0.77 18.97 -46.22
N GLU A 276 -0.68 19.43 -44.97
CA GLU A 276 0.47 19.19 -44.10
C GLU A 276 0.55 17.72 -43.64
N ILE A 277 -0.58 17.05 -43.42
CA ILE A 277 -0.60 15.63 -43.07
C ILE A 277 -0.09 14.79 -44.24
N HIS A 278 -0.47 15.12 -45.47
CA HIS A 278 0.08 14.48 -46.67
C HIS A 278 1.59 14.69 -46.81
N ALA A 279 2.10 15.88 -46.47
CA ALA A 279 3.54 16.15 -46.42
C ALA A 279 4.25 15.26 -45.38
N ASN A 280 3.69 15.14 -44.16
CA ASN A 280 4.22 14.27 -43.11
C ASN A 280 4.20 12.79 -43.51
N ILE A 281 3.13 12.32 -44.18
CA ILE A 281 3.05 10.94 -44.69
C ILE A 281 4.15 10.70 -45.72
N LEU A 282 4.28 11.59 -46.70
CA LEU A 282 5.26 11.45 -47.77
C LEU A 282 6.70 11.45 -47.22
N ASP A 283 7.01 12.35 -46.28
CA ASP A 283 8.30 12.38 -45.58
C ASP A 283 8.60 11.09 -44.83
N SER A 284 7.65 10.65 -44.01
CA SER A 284 7.76 9.44 -43.20
C SER A 284 8.06 8.21 -44.06
N VAL A 285 7.44 8.10 -45.24
CA VAL A 285 7.62 6.97 -46.15
C VAL A 285 8.93 7.07 -46.94
N ILE A 286 9.21 8.20 -47.59
CA ILE A 286 10.43 8.38 -48.39
C ILE A 286 11.67 8.19 -47.54
N ARG A 287 11.68 8.72 -46.32
CA ARG A 287 12.81 8.58 -45.39
C ARG A 287 12.84 7.24 -44.66
N GLN A 288 11.88 6.34 -44.92
CA GLN A 288 11.69 5.07 -44.23
C GLN A 288 11.63 5.21 -42.69
N ARG A 289 11.03 6.30 -42.21
CA ARG A 289 10.91 6.62 -40.77
C ARG A 289 9.53 6.36 -40.18
N SER A 290 8.62 5.79 -40.96
CA SER A 290 7.30 5.37 -40.48
C SER A 290 7.42 4.42 -39.28
N ILE A 291 6.62 4.70 -38.27
CA ILE A 291 6.72 4.06 -36.96
C ILE A 291 5.92 2.77 -36.99
N ARG A 292 6.55 1.64 -36.65
CA ARG A 292 5.89 0.33 -36.67
C ARG A 292 5.46 -0.07 -35.26
N PRO A 293 4.19 -0.43 -35.03
CA PRO A 293 3.78 -0.99 -33.75
C PRO A 293 4.48 -2.33 -33.55
N VAL A 294 5.02 -2.55 -32.34
CA VAL A 294 5.55 -3.86 -31.95
C VAL A 294 4.40 -4.88 -31.93
N SER A 295 4.65 -6.09 -32.44
CA SER A 295 3.64 -7.15 -32.51
C SER A 295 3.11 -7.54 -31.12
N VAL A 296 1.83 -7.92 -31.05
CA VAL A 296 1.17 -8.35 -29.81
C VAL A 296 1.90 -9.56 -29.19
N GLY A 297 2.46 -10.44 -30.02
CA GLY A 297 3.27 -11.58 -29.54
C GLY A 297 4.52 -11.13 -28.79
N LEU A 298 5.27 -10.15 -29.31
CA LEU A 298 6.47 -9.65 -28.63
C LEU A 298 6.11 -8.88 -27.36
N GLN A 299 5.02 -8.10 -27.37
CA GLN A 299 4.48 -7.45 -26.17
C GLN A 299 4.12 -8.48 -25.08
N THR A 300 3.53 -9.61 -25.48
CA THR A 300 3.19 -10.70 -24.57
C THR A 300 4.44 -11.34 -23.96
N VAL A 301 5.47 -11.62 -24.77
CA VAL A 301 6.75 -12.15 -24.28
C VAL A 301 7.41 -11.16 -23.30
N LEU A 302 7.42 -9.87 -23.62
CA LEU A 302 7.94 -8.83 -22.72
C LEU A 302 7.18 -8.82 -21.38
N LEU A 303 5.85 -8.86 -21.42
CA LEU A 303 5.01 -8.88 -20.21
C LEU A 303 5.32 -10.10 -19.33
N LEU A 304 5.39 -11.30 -19.91
CA LEU A 304 5.71 -12.54 -19.19
C LEU A 304 7.12 -12.50 -18.60
N THR A 305 8.11 -12.05 -19.37
CA THR A 305 9.51 -11.97 -18.91
C THR A 305 9.67 -10.97 -17.76
N LEU A 306 9.05 -9.78 -17.85
CA LEU A 306 9.07 -8.78 -16.77
C LEU A 306 8.37 -9.29 -15.51
N THR A 307 7.24 -9.99 -15.65
CA THR A 307 6.52 -10.58 -14.51
C THR A 307 7.37 -11.62 -13.80
N LEU A 308 7.98 -12.53 -14.57
CA LEU A 308 8.84 -13.60 -14.04
C LEU A 308 10.09 -13.00 -13.36
N LEU A 309 10.74 -12.03 -14.02
CA LEU A 309 11.92 -11.36 -13.49
C LEU A 309 11.61 -10.59 -12.20
N ALA A 310 10.55 -9.77 -12.18
CA ALA A 310 10.14 -9.02 -11.00
C ALA A 310 9.80 -9.97 -9.83
N SER A 311 9.06 -11.05 -10.10
CA SER A 311 8.71 -12.05 -9.08
C SER A 311 9.96 -12.77 -8.56
N ALA A 312 10.88 -13.18 -9.43
CA ALA A 312 12.13 -13.83 -9.04
C ALA A 312 13.04 -12.91 -8.19
N LEU A 313 13.16 -11.63 -8.57
CA LEU A 313 13.92 -10.63 -7.81
C LEU A 313 13.36 -10.44 -6.40
N LEU A 314 12.04 -10.32 -6.27
CA LEU A 314 11.38 -10.11 -4.97
C LEU A 314 11.43 -11.33 -4.04
N LEU A 315 11.76 -12.51 -4.56
CA LEU A 315 12.02 -13.72 -3.77
C LEU A 315 13.47 -13.80 -3.25
N LEU A 316 14.36 -12.89 -3.65
CA LEU A 316 15.74 -12.85 -3.16
C LEU A 316 15.80 -12.49 -1.67
N ARG A 317 16.74 -13.11 -0.96
CA ARG A 317 16.92 -12.91 0.50
C ARG A 317 17.27 -11.47 0.86
N ARG A 318 18.01 -10.76 -0.01
CA ARG A 318 18.42 -9.36 0.18
C ARG A 318 17.35 -8.40 -0.34
N ARG A 319 16.31 -8.18 0.47
CA ARG A 319 15.11 -7.41 0.09
C ARG A 319 15.41 -6.02 -0.50
N TRP A 320 16.36 -5.26 0.05
CA TRP A 320 16.65 -3.91 -0.45
C TRP A 320 17.24 -3.91 -1.88
N LEU A 321 18.11 -4.88 -2.21
CA LEU A 321 18.65 -5.03 -3.57
C LEU A 321 17.55 -5.41 -4.57
N ALA A 322 16.61 -6.25 -4.15
CA ALA A 322 15.45 -6.61 -4.98
C ALA A 322 14.59 -5.38 -5.31
N TRP A 323 14.33 -4.51 -4.32
CA TRP A 323 13.61 -3.26 -4.54
C TRP A 323 14.33 -2.32 -5.50
N VAL A 324 15.65 -2.16 -5.35
CA VAL A 324 16.46 -1.35 -6.28
C VAL A 324 16.40 -1.93 -7.70
N ALA A 325 16.57 -3.25 -7.86
CA ALA A 325 16.52 -3.90 -9.16
C ALA A 325 15.15 -3.75 -9.85
N VAL A 326 14.05 -3.85 -9.10
CA VAL A 326 12.71 -3.64 -9.64
C VAL A 326 12.49 -2.18 -10.03
N MET A 327 12.96 -1.21 -9.24
CA MET A 327 12.88 0.21 -9.61
C MET A 327 13.69 0.52 -10.87
N LEU A 328 14.87 -0.06 -11.01
CA LEU A 328 15.66 0.04 -12.25
C LEU A 328 14.89 -0.53 -13.45
N LEU A 329 14.16 -1.65 -13.27
CA LEU A 329 13.34 -2.24 -14.33
C LEU A 329 12.20 -1.31 -14.77
N VAL A 330 11.52 -0.68 -13.79
CA VAL A 330 10.42 0.28 -14.05
C VAL A 330 10.90 1.49 -14.84
N VAL A 331 12.16 1.90 -14.69
CA VAL A 331 12.76 3.02 -15.44
C VAL A 331 13.34 2.54 -16.79
N ALA A 332 13.97 1.37 -16.82
CA ALA A 332 14.63 0.83 -18.01
C ALA A 332 13.65 0.52 -19.15
N VAL A 333 12.44 0.03 -18.84
CA VAL A 333 11.44 -0.33 -19.86
C VAL A 333 10.94 0.90 -20.65
N PRO A 334 10.49 2.00 -20.01
CA PRO A 334 10.18 3.26 -20.71
C PRO A 334 11.38 3.84 -21.45
N ALA A 335 12.59 3.77 -20.88
CA ALA A 335 13.79 4.27 -21.55
C ALA A 335 14.10 3.50 -22.83
N LEU A 336 13.97 2.17 -22.81
CA LEU A 336 14.09 1.32 -23.99
C LEU A 336 13.00 1.63 -25.02
N ALA A 337 11.75 1.81 -24.58
CA ALA A 337 10.65 2.18 -25.47
C ALA A 337 10.89 3.54 -26.15
N TRP A 338 11.40 4.53 -25.41
CA TRP A 338 11.80 5.82 -25.97
C TRP A 338 12.92 5.67 -26.99
N ALA A 339 13.96 4.88 -26.70
CA ALA A 339 15.08 4.65 -27.63
C ALA A 339 14.63 3.94 -28.92
N LEU A 340 13.78 2.91 -28.80
CA LEU A 340 13.17 2.21 -29.95
C LEU A 340 12.28 3.14 -30.77
N PHE A 341 11.58 4.07 -30.13
CA PHE A 341 10.74 5.05 -30.81
C PHE A 341 11.58 6.12 -31.52
N ALA A 342 12.58 6.70 -30.85
CA ALA A 342 13.38 7.79 -31.36
C ALA A 342 14.33 7.36 -32.49
N ALA A 343 15.02 6.21 -32.32
CA ALA A 343 16.04 5.73 -33.26
C ALA A 343 15.59 4.52 -34.08
N GLY A 344 14.79 3.63 -33.49
CA GLY A 344 14.40 2.35 -34.09
C GLY A 344 13.12 2.39 -34.94
N ASN A 345 12.41 3.52 -34.99
CA ASN A 345 11.08 3.65 -35.63
C ASN A 345 10.08 2.57 -35.18
N ALA A 346 10.18 2.11 -33.93
CA ALA A 346 9.31 1.09 -33.36
C ALA A 346 8.57 1.64 -32.15
N TRP A 347 7.26 1.44 -32.11
CA TRP A 347 6.44 1.83 -30.97
C TRP A 347 6.14 0.62 -30.09
N LEU A 348 6.68 0.66 -28.86
CA LEU A 348 6.43 -0.32 -27.81
C LEU A 348 5.48 0.28 -26.77
N PRO A 349 4.21 -0.16 -26.72
CA PRO A 349 3.30 0.17 -25.63
C PRO A 349 3.85 -0.37 -24.30
N VAL A 350 4.04 0.51 -23.31
CA VAL A 350 4.64 0.14 -22.01
C VAL A 350 3.66 0.17 -20.86
N GLY A 351 2.44 0.70 -21.05
CA GLY A 351 1.46 0.84 -19.97
C GLY A 351 1.11 -0.50 -19.33
N ALA A 352 0.70 -1.50 -20.13
CA ALA A 352 0.33 -2.81 -19.61
C ALA A 352 1.50 -3.50 -18.85
N PRO A 353 2.73 -3.60 -19.40
CA PRO A 353 3.89 -4.08 -18.65
C PRO A 353 4.16 -3.37 -17.33
N ILE A 354 4.03 -2.04 -17.28
CA ILE A 354 4.24 -1.26 -16.05
C ILE A 354 3.17 -1.60 -15.00
N VAL A 355 1.89 -1.67 -15.40
CA VAL A 355 0.80 -2.04 -14.49
C VAL A 355 1.05 -3.42 -13.87
N VAL A 356 1.48 -4.38 -14.67
CA VAL A 356 1.78 -5.74 -14.22
C VAL A 356 2.92 -5.75 -13.20
N VAL A 357 4.02 -5.05 -13.48
CA VAL A 357 5.15 -4.95 -12.53
C VAL A 357 4.69 -4.28 -11.23
N CYS A 358 3.90 -3.20 -11.30
CA CYS A 358 3.34 -2.53 -10.13
C CYS A 358 2.42 -3.45 -9.30
N MET A 359 1.59 -4.26 -9.95
CA MET A 359 0.73 -5.24 -9.26
C MET A 359 1.55 -6.32 -8.56
N VAL A 360 2.58 -6.86 -9.21
CA VAL A 360 3.51 -7.83 -8.60
C VAL A 360 4.18 -7.22 -7.37
N VAL A 361 4.67 -5.99 -7.49
CA VAL A 361 5.30 -5.25 -6.40
C VAL A 361 4.34 -5.02 -5.23
N ALA A 362 3.15 -4.49 -5.51
CA ALA A 362 2.15 -4.20 -4.49
C ALA A 362 1.69 -5.48 -3.77
N GLY A 363 1.45 -6.56 -4.53
CA GLY A 363 1.07 -7.85 -3.96
C GLY A 363 2.12 -8.40 -3.00
N HIS A 364 3.41 -8.35 -3.39
CA HIS A 364 4.51 -8.77 -2.51
C HIS A 364 4.66 -7.87 -1.28
N ALA A 365 4.51 -6.55 -1.44
CA ALA A 365 4.55 -5.60 -0.32
C ALA A 365 3.47 -5.93 0.72
N ILE A 366 2.21 -6.14 0.27
CA ILE A 366 1.09 -6.51 1.13
C ILE A 366 1.35 -7.83 1.87
N LEU A 367 1.76 -8.88 1.14
CA LEU A 367 2.08 -10.17 1.77
C LEU A 367 3.19 -10.04 2.83
N SER A 368 4.24 -9.26 2.53
CA SER A 368 5.35 -9.04 3.46
C SER A 368 4.93 -8.26 4.70
N ALA A 369 4.07 -7.25 4.55
CA ALA A 369 3.54 -6.48 5.66
C ALA A 369 2.63 -7.33 6.56
N LEU A 370 1.76 -8.15 5.98
CA LEU A 370 0.89 -9.07 6.72
C LEU A 370 1.70 -10.14 7.47
N ALA A 371 2.74 -10.68 6.84
CA ALA A 371 3.64 -11.64 7.48
C ALA A 371 4.38 -11.00 8.68
N THR A 372 4.91 -9.79 8.50
CA THR A 372 5.62 -9.04 9.55
C THR A 372 4.70 -8.72 10.73
N ARG A 373 3.44 -8.36 10.47
CA ARG A 373 2.44 -8.13 11.54
C ARG A 373 2.17 -9.39 12.35
N ARG A 374 1.93 -10.54 11.70
CA ARG A 374 1.68 -11.81 12.39
C ARG A 374 2.85 -12.25 13.26
N GLU A 375 4.07 -12.01 12.80
CA GLU A 375 5.27 -12.34 13.57
C GLU A 375 5.39 -11.46 14.82
N ARG A 376 5.13 -10.15 14.69
CA ARG A 376 5.08 -9.22 15.83
C ARG A 376 4.02 -9.62 16.85
N ASP A 377 2.80 -9.94 16.41
CA ASP A 377 1.71 -10.37 17.30
C ASP A 377 2.06 -11.67 18.03
N ARG A 378 2.74 -12.61 17.35
CA ARG A 378 3.18 -13.87 17.95
C ARG A 378 4.24 -13.62 19.02
N VAL A 379 5.22 -12.76 18.74
CA VAL A 379 6.24 -12.36 19.72
C VAL A 379 5.59 -11.72 20.93
N GLN A 380 4.69 -10.76 20.73
CA GLN A 380 3.99 -10.09 21.82
C GLN A 380 3.15 -11.06 22.67
N LYS A 381 2.43 -12.01 22.05
CA LYS A 381 1.69 -13.05 22.77
C LYS A 381 2.59 -13.97 23.58
N MET A 382 3.79 -14.30 23.10
CA MET A 382 4.76 -15.10 23.87
C MET A 382 5.29 -14.33 25.07
N PHE A 383 5.60 -13.03 24.92
CA PHE A 383 6.05 -12.19 26.03
C PHE A 383 4.94 -11.97 27.09
N ALA A 384 3.68 -11.90 26.68
CA ALA A 384 2.53 -11.76 27.59
C ALA A 384 2.30 -12.97 28.51
N LEU A 385 2.92 -14.13 28.24
CA LEU A 385 2.89 -15.29 29.14
C LEU A 385 3.81 -15.13 30.36
N TYR A 386 4.74 -14.19 30.31
CA TYR A 386 5.75 -13.99 31.35
C TYR A 386 5.59 -12.66 32.09
N VAL A 387 4.75 -11.76 31.56
CA VAL A 387 4.65 -10.36 31.99
C VAL A 387 3.25 -9.83 31.67
N PRO A 388 2.61 -9.03 32.55
CA PRO A 388 1.33 -8.39 32.27
C PRO A 388 1.33 -7.62 30.92
N PRO A 389 0.27 -7.73 30.09
CA PRO A 389 0.25 -7.15 28.73
C PRO A 389 0.54 -5.64 28.70
N GLU A 390 0.12 -4.91 29.72
CA GLU A 390 0.34 -3.47 29.83
C GLU A 390 1.81 -3.10 30.11
N PHE A 391 2.56 -3.96 30.81
CA PHE A 391 4.00 -3.75 31.00
C PHE A 391 4.78 -4.05 29.72
N VAL A 392 4.37 -5.06 28.92
CA VAL A 392 4.97 -5.33 27.60
C VAL A 392 4.81 -4.14 26.65
N LYS A 393 3.62 -3.51 26.62
CA LYS A 393 3.41 -2.28 25.83
C LYS A 393 4.32 -1.15 26.30
N THR A 394 4.46 -0.99 27.62
CA THR A 394 5.31 0.04 28.23
C THR A 394 6.79 -0.18 27.91
N LEU A 395 7.27 -1.43 27.94
CA LEU A 395 8.64 -1.80 27.55
C LEU A 395 8.94 -1.56 26.06
N ILE A 396 7.97 -1.79 25.17
CA ILE A 396 8.10 -1.48 23.74
C ILE A 396 8.21 0.03 23.52
N ALA A 397 7.45 0.83 24.30
CA ALA A 397 7.47 2.29 24.21
C ALA A 397 8.73 2.90 24.85
N HIS A 398 9.26 2.27 25.90
CA HIS A 398 10.41 2.74 26.68
C HIS A 398 11.44 1.62 26.91
N PRO A 399 12.23 1.22 25.88
CA PRO A 399 13.20 0.13 25.96
C PRO A 399 14.27 0.32 27.03
N GLU A 400 14.58 1.57 27.38
CA GLU A 400 15.55 1.96 28.42
C GLU A 400 15.20 1.44 29.82
N ARG A 401 13.92 1.14 30.08
CA ARG A 401 13.45 0.58 31.35
C ARG A 401 13.70 -0.93 31.50
N ALA A 402 14.28 -1.57 30.48
CA ALA A 402 14.59 -3.01 30.48
C ALA A 402 15.97 -3.36 31.09
N GLY A 403 16.79 -2.37 31.44
CA GLY A 403 18.13 -2.57 32.02
C GLY A 403 18.11 -3.04 33.49
N LEU A 404 19.28 -3.46 33.99
CA LEU A 404 19.53 -3.77 35.41
C LEU A 404 19.30 -2.55 36.30
N GLY A 405 18.71 -2.77 37.47
CA GLY A 405 18.42 -1.72 38.46
C GLY A 405 16.95 -1.68 38.83
N GLY A 406 16.62 -0.83 39.80
CA GLY A 406 15.28 -0.67 40.33
C GLY A 406 15.14 0.60 41.14
N ASP A 407 13.90 0.97 41.42
CA ASP A 407 13.58 2.12 42.27
C ASP A 407 13.09 1.60 43.63
N THR A 408 13.44 2.29 44.71
CA THR A 408 12.77 2.08 46.00
C THR A 408 11.35 2.60 45.89
N ARG A 409 10.37 1.71 46.11
CA ARG A 409 8.94 2.04 46.07
C ARG A 409 8.24 1.46 47.28
N HIS A 410 7.16 2.12 47.69
CA HIS A 410 6.22 1.58 48.65
C HIS A 410 5.38 0.50 47.96
N LEU A 411 5.46 -0.75 48.42
CA LEU A 411 4.76 -1.89 47.84
C LEU A 411 4.00 -2.66 48.90
N THR A 412 2.87 -3.24 48.52
CA THR A 412 2.24 -4.33 49.28
C THR A 412 2.68 -5.66 48.71
N VAL A 413 3.32 -6.50 49.52
CA VAL A 413 3.86 -7.81 49.13
C VAL A 413 3.02 -8.93 49.76
N LEU A 414 2.71 -9.94 48.96
CA LEU A 414 2.00 -11.15 49.35
C LEU A 414 2.87 -12.38 49.10
N PHE A 415 2.97 -13.24 50.11
CA PHE A 415 3.45 -14.61 49.98
C PHE A 415 2.31 -15.57 50.27
N CYS A 416 2.17 -16.59 49.44
CA CYS A 416 1.23 -17.70 49.62
C CYS A 416 2.01 -19.01 49.53
N ASP A 417 1.77 -19.95 50.44
CA ASP A 417 2.35 -21.30 50.38
C ASP A 417 1.30 -22.38 50.69
N LEU A 418 1.45 -23.57 50.13
CA LEU A 418 0.56 -24.71 50.40
C LEU A 418 1.00 -25.46 51.64
N ARG A 419 0.06 -25.63 52.59
CA ARG A 419 0.34 -26.33 53.83
C ARG A 419 0.42 -27.83 53.62
N GLY A 420 1.54 -28.42 54.03
CA GLY A 420 1.73 -29.87 53.99
C GLY A 420 1.84 -30.43 52.57
N PHE A 421 2.14 -29.58 51.57
CA PHE A 421 2.27 -30.01 50.18
C PHE A 421 3.39 -31.02 49.98
N THR A 422 4.50 -30.91 50.70
CA THR A 422 5.59 -31.90 50.67
C THR A 422 5.07 -33.31 51.01
N THR A 423 4.26 -33.44 52.07
CA THR A 423 3.59 -34.70 52.43
C THR A 423 2.61 -35.15 51.35
N LEU A 424 1.84 -34.23 50.77
CA LEU A 424 0.89 -34.52 49.70
C LEU A 424 1.59 -35.01 48.41
N SER A 425 2.73 -34.40 48.06
CA SER A 425 3.53 -34.71 46.88
C SER A 425 4.17 -36.10 46.96
N ALA A 426 4.36 -36.64 48.17
CA ALA A 426 4.83 -38.01 48.37
C ALA A 426 3.71 -39.05 48.17
N GLN A 427 2.43 -38.65 48.23
CA GLN A 427 1.27 -39.55 48.15
C GLN A 427 0.64 -39.63 46.75
N LEU A 428 0.98 -38.72 45.85
CA LEU A 428 0.42 -38.61 44.51
C LEU A 428 1.40 -39.07 43.42
N ALA A 429 0.88 -39.53 42.28
CA ALA A 429 1.71 -39.81 41.11
C ALA A 429 2.25 -38.49 40.48
N PRO A 430 3.49 -38.45 39.95
CA PRO A 430 4.10 -37.22 39.42
C PRO A 430 3.27 -36.46 38.37
N ALA A 431 2.58 -37.19 37.49
CA ALA A 431 1.72 -36.61 36.46
C ALA A 431 0.47 -35.93 37.04
N ASP A 432 -0.06 -36.44 38.15
CA ASP A 432 -1.25 -35.88 38.81
C ASP A 432 -0.89 -34.69 39.71
N ILE A 433 0.28 -34.70 40.34
CA ILE A 433 0.81 -33.55 41.09
C ILE A 433 0.93 -32.34 40.17
N THR A 434 1.54 -32.51 39.00
CA THR A 434 1.76 -31.41 38.05
C THR A 434 0.43 -30.81 37.58
N LYS A 435 -0.60 -31.63 37.36
CA LYS A 435 -1.95 -31.16 36.99
C LYS A 435 -2.63 -30.38 38.11
N VAL A 436 -2.55 -30.88 39.35
CA VAL A 436 -3.12 -30.21 40.52
C VAL A 436 -2.41 -28.87 40.76
N LEU A 437 -1.08 -28.86 40.69
CA LEU A 437 -0.26 -27.67 40.91
C LEU A 437 -0.52 -26.60 39.84
N ASN A 438 -0.62 -26.99 38.56
CA ASN A 438 -0.96 -26.04 37.49
C ASN A 438 -2.36 -25.44 37.66
N ARG A 439 -3.35 -26.23 38.13
CA ARG A 439 -4.70 -25.73 38.44
C ARG A 439 -4.67 -24.77 39.62
N TYR A 440 -3.97 -25.13 40.69
CA TYR A 440 -3.74 -24.26 41.84
C TYR A 440 -3.11 -22.92 41.41
N PHE A 441 -1.99 -22.95 40.68
CA PHE A 441 -1.36 -21.72 40.19
C PHE A 441 -2.28 -20.90 39.29
N THR A 442 -3.08 -21.55 38.45
CA THR A 442 -4.07 -20.85 37.61
C THR A 442 -5.09 -20.09 38.47
N CYS A 443 -5.66 -20.74 39.49
CA CYS A 443 -6.58 -20.11 40.42
C CYS A 443 -5.95 -18.93 41.16
N MET A 444 -4.74 -19.12 41.72
CA MET A 444 -4.04 -18.07 42.46
C MET A 444 -3.70 -16.87 41.58
N THR A 445 -3.13 -17.14 40.39
CA THR A 445 -2.71 -16.09 39.45
C THR A 445 -3.92 -15.29 38.95
N ASN A 446 -5.05 -15.95 38.67
CA ASN A 446 -6.28 -15.27 38.25
C ASN A 446 -6.83 -14.35 39.34
N ALA A 447 -6.83 -14.78 40.61
CA ALA A 447 -7.25 -13.95 41.73
C ALA A 447 -6.34 -12.72 41.89
N ILE A 448 -5.01 -12.91 41.83
CA ILE A 448 -4.03 -11.81 41.91
C ILE A 448 -4.24 -10.81 40.77
N PHE A 449 -4.34 -11.27 39.52
CA PHE A 449 -4.52 -10.39 38.37
C PHE A 449 -5.86 -9.66 38.35
N SER A 450 -6.94 -10.29 38.83
CA SER A 450 -8.27 -9.66 38.87
C SER A 450 -8.33 -8.49 39.85
N HIS A 451 -7.39 -8.45 40.81
CA HIS A 451 -7.21 -7.36 41.76
C HIS A 451 -5.92 -6.54 41.48
N GLY A 452 -5.42 -6.53 40.25
CA GLY A 452 -4.34 -5.63 39.83
C GLY A 452 -2.93 -5.98 40.33
N GLY A 453 -2.75 -7.16 40.93
CA GLY A 453 -1.44 -7.59 41.44
C GLY A 453 -0.51 -8.09 40.34
N THR A 454 0.79 -8.05 40.60
CA THR A 454 1.83 -8.62 39.74
C THR A 454 2.41 -9.86 40.40
N VAL A 455 2.32 -11.01 39.73
CA VAL A 455 3.02 -12.24 40.16
C VAL A 455 4.50 -12.10 39.82
N ASP A 456 5.35 -12.18 40.84
CA ASP A 456 6.81 -12.13 40.70
C ASP A 456 7.33 -13.49 40.22
N LYS A 457 7.10 -14.53 41.03
CA LYS A 457 7.59 -15.89 40.76
C LYS A 457 6.83 -16.96 41.54
N PHE A 458 6.98 -18.18 41.06
CA PHE A 458 6.62 -19.40 41.78
C PHE A 458 7.88 -20.00 42.42
N ILE A 459 7.80 -20.37 43.70
CA ILE A 459 8.92 -20.95 44.48
C ILE A 459 8.46 -22.30 45.03
N GLY A 460 8.69 -23.38 44.28
CA GLY A 460 8.10 -24.68 44.64
C GLY A 460 6.59 -24.62 44.46
N ASP A 461 5.85 -24.73 45.56
CA ASP A 461 4.40 -24.56 45.68
C ASP A 461 3.97 -23.16 46.13
N ALA A 462 4.92 -22.29 46.50
CA ALA A 462 4.63 -20.93 46.93
C ALA A 462 4.46 -19.95 45.75
N VAL A 463 3.61 -18.94 45.96
CA VAL A 463 3.38 -17.81 45.06
C VAL A 463 3.83 -16.52 45.75
N MET A 464 4.69 -15.75 45.07
CA MET A 464 5.05 -14.39 45.47
C MET A 464 4.42 -13.38 44.53
N ALA A 465 3.73 -12.38 45.07
CA ALA A 465 3.14 -11.29 44.32
C ALA A 465 3.28 -9.95 45.04
N PHE A 466 3.14 -8.87 44.30
CA PHE A 466 3.15 -7.52 44.86
C PHE A 466 2.24 -6.56 44.09
N TRP A 467 1.85 -5.48 44.76
CA TRP A 467 1.09 -4.34 44.23
C TRP A 467 1.94 -3.06 44.35
N GLY A 468 1.57 -2.02 43.60
CA GLY A 468 2.33 -0.75 43.51
C GLY A 468 3.47 -0.74 42.49
N ALA A 469 3.74 -1.87 41.84
CA ALA A 469 4.66 -1.99 40.72
C ALA A 469 4.22 -3.11 39.74
N PRO A 470 4.58 -3.02 38.43
CA PRO A 470 5.33 -1.93 37.79
C PRO A 470 4.49 -0.65 37.61
N LEU A 471 3.16 -0.78 37.65
CA LEU A 471 2.21 0.33 37.60
C LEU A 471 1.87 0.80 39.03
N PRO A 472 1.72 2.11 39.27
CA PRO A 472 1.29 2.61 40.57
C PRO A 472 -0.15 2.18 40.87
N ASP A 473 -0.39 1.82 42.11
CA ASP A 473 -1.71 1.45 42.62
C ASP A 473 -1.93 2.16 43.97
N PRO A 474 -2.70 3.26 44.01
CA PRO A 474 -2.98 3.99 45.25
C PRO A 474 -3.72 3.18 46.31
N GLU A 475 -4.38 2.10 45.91
CA GLU A 475 -5.23 1.26 46.77
C GLU A 475 -4.64 -0.15 46.93
N GLN A 476 -3.32 -0.27 46.77
CA GLN A 476 -2.58 -1.53 46.74
C GLN A 476 -2.82 -2.41 47.98
N GLU A 477 -2.95 -1.80 49.16
CA GLU A 477 -3.18 -2.52 50.42
C GLU A 477 -4.55 -3.20 50.39
N ARG A 478 -5.60 -2.47 49.98
CA ARG A 478 -6.96 -3.02 49.85
C ARG A 478 -6.99 -4.12 48.78
N HIS A 479 -6.41 -3.86 47.61
CA HIS A 479 -6.39 -4.82 46.52
C HIS A 479 -5.67 -6.12 46.88
N ALA A 480 -4.56 -6.04 47.61
CA ALA A 480 -3.85 -7.22 48.09
C ALA A 480 -4.68 -8.05 49.09
N ILE A 481 -5.41 -7.38 50.01
CA ILE A 481 -6.30 -8.06 50.96
C ILE A 481 -7.46 -8.73 50.23
N GLN A 482 -8.10 -8.03 49.28
CA GLN A 482 -9.18 -8.60 48.46
C GLN A 482 -8.69 -9.77 47.60
N ALA A 483 -7.49 -9.67 47.03
CA ALA A 483 -6.86 -10.76 46.29
C ALA A 483 -6.65 -11.99 47.19
N ALA A 484 -6.17 -11.81 48.42
CA ALA A 484 -5.98 -12.91 49.36
C ALA A 484 -7.30 -13.60 49.73
N ILE A 485 -8.38 -12.84 49.93
CA ILE A 485 -9.73 -13.37 50.15
C ILE A 485 -10.18 -14.17 48.90
N ALA A 486 -10.06 -13.59 47.72
CA ALA A 486 -10.41 -14.25 46.46
C ALA A 486 -9.57 -15.51 46.19
N MET A 487 -8.28 -15.53 46.60
CA MET A 487 -7.42 -16.71 46.53
C MET A 487 -7.91 -17.83 47.44
N LYS A 488 -8.33 -17.51 48.67
CA LYS A 488 -8.94 -18.46 49.60
C LYS A 488 -10.22 -19.05 49.01
N ASP A 489 -11.13 -18.20 48.53
CA ASP A 489 -12.41 -18.63 47.95
C ASP A 489 -12.20 -19.49 46.68
N ALA A 490 -11.24 -19.11 45.83
CA ALA A 490 -10.89 -19.89 44.65
C ALA A 490 -10.27 -21.26 45.00
N LEU A 491 -9.54 -21.36 46.12
CA LEU A 491 -9.03 -22.64 46.63
C LEU A 491 -10.15 -23.52 47.18
N GLU A 492 -11.16 -22.94 47.84
CA GLU A 492 -12.35 -23.66 48.29
C GLU A 492 -13.08 -24.31 47.10
N GLY A 493 -13.34 -23.55 46.03
CA GLY A 493 -13.93 -24.10 44.81
C GLY A 493 -13.07 -25.21 44.17
N LEU A 494 -11.75 -25.04 44.13
CA LEU A 494 -10.84 -26.09 43.66
C LEU A 494 -10.90 -27.34 44.55
N ASN A 495 -11.04 -27.18 45.86
CA ASN A 495 -11.14 -28.29 46.81
C ASN A 495 -12.44 -29.09 46.62
N GLU A 496 -13.56 -28.44 46.29
CA GLU A 496 -14.80 -29.14 45.91
C GLU A 496 -14.60 -30.02 44.68
N GLU A 497 -13.92 -29.50 43.65
CA GLU A 497 -13.59 -30.24 42.44
C GLU A 497 -12.61 -31.39 42.70
N LEU A 498 -11.64 -31.21 43.60
CA LEU A 498 -10.70 -32.25 44.02
C LEU A 498 -11.39 -33.33 44.85
N ALA A 499 -12.31 -32.96 45.74
CA ALA A 499 -13.10 -33.90 46.53
C ALA A 499 -13.97 -34.80 45.63
N ALA A 500 -14.59 -34.22 44.58
CA ALA A 500 -15.32 -34.99 43.57
C ALA A 500 -14.44 -36.00 42.80
N GLN A 501 -13.13 -35.77 42.76
CA GLN A 501 -12.14 -36.65 42.15
C GLN A 501 -11.49 -37.62 43.16
N GLY A 502 -11.95 -37.64 44.42
CA GLY A 502 -11.39 -38.46 45.49
C GLY A 502 -9.99 -38.02 45.94
N LYS A 503 -9.61 -36.77 45.69
CA LYS A 503 -8.29 -36.20 46.06
C LYS A 503 -8.38 -35.45 47.39
N PRO A 504 -7.30 -35.44 48.18
CA PRO A 504 -7.27 -34.70 49.44
C PRO A 504 -7.35 -33.19 49.21
N PRO A 505 -7.91 -32.43 50.18
CA PRO A 505 -8.02 -30.98 50.08
C PRO A 505 -6.66 -30.30 50.26
N LEU A 506 -6.50 -29.18 49.57
CA LEU A 506 -5.39 -28.25 49.71
C LEU A 506 -5.71 -27.22 50.79
N ARG A 507 -4.68 -26.74 51.48
CA ARG A 507 -4.77 -25.63 52.45
C ARG A 507 -3.66 -24.65 52.14
N LEU A 508 -3.89 -23.37 52.35
CA LEU A 508 -2.88 -22.33 52.12
C LEU A 508 -2.58 -21.53 53.38
N GLY A 509 -1.40 -20.92 53.42
CA GLY A 509 -1.08 -19.79 54.27
C GLY A 509 -0.78 -18.58 53.39
N ILE A 510 -1.29 -17.40 53.75
CA ILE A 510 -1.02 -16.13 53.07
C ILE A 510 -0.49 -15.12 54.07
N GLY A 511 0.64 -14.49 53.75
CA GLY A 511 1.24 -13.40 54.50
C GLY A 511 1.29 -12.12 53.67
N ILE A 512 0.81 -11.00 54.21
CA ILE A 512 0.75 -9.71 53.52
C ILE A 512 1.42 -8.60 54.35
N HIS A 513 2.37 -7.89 53.77
CA HIS A 513 3.02 -6.75 54.41
C HIS A 513 3.26 -5.60 53.42
N SER A 514 3.09 -4.37 53.90
CA SER A 514 3.29 -3.16 53.10
C SER A 514 4.44 -2.33 53.67
N GLY A 515 5.30 -1.84 52.78
CA GLY A 515 6.49 -1.10 53.16
C GLY A 515 7.39 -0.81 51.96
N ASP A 516 8.50 -0.10 52.20
CA ASP A 516 9.43 0.27 51.14
C ASP A 516 10.32 -0.92 50.74
N ALA A 517 10.33 -1.23 49.44
CA ALA A 517 11.17 -2.27 48.86
C ALA A 517 11.79 -1.80 47.55
N LEU A 518 12.94 -2.37 47.20
CA LEU A 518 13.59 -2.13 45.91
C LEU A 518 12.92 -3.02 44.86
N VAL A 519 12.33 -2.43 43.82
CA VAL A 519 11.68 -3.16 42.72
C VAL A 519 12.30 -2.81 41.38
N GLY A 520 12.65 -3.84 40.60
CA GLY A 520 13.31 -3.66 39.33
C GLY A 520 13.82 -4.96 38.73
N ASN A 521 14.57 -4.84 37.64
CA ASN A 521 15.23 -5.99 37.02
C ASN A 521 16.46 -6.37 37.83
N MET A 522 16.39 -7.53 38.48
CA MET A 522 17.48 -8.12 39.26
C MET A 522 17.97 -9.41 38.59
N GLY A 523 19.25 -9.73 38.75
CA GLY A 523 19.85 -10.96 38.23
C GLY A 523 21.18 -10.71 37.53
N SER A 524 21.53 -11.57 36.57
CA SER A 524 22.71 -11.41 35.74
C SER A 524 22.36 -10.80 34.38
N GLU A 525 23.36 -10.31 33.65
CA GLU A 525 23.18 -9.79 32.27
C GLU A 525 22.48 -10.80 31.33
N SER A 526 22.63 -12.10 31.61
CA SER A 526 22.02 -13.19 30.83
C SER A 526 20.67 -13.67 31.36
N ARG A 527 20.26 -13.28 32.58
CA ARG A 527 19.02 -13.71 33.23
C ARG A 527 18.53 -12.66 34.21
N LEU A 528 17.60 -11.83 33.75
CA LEU A 528 16.92 -10.82 34.54
C LEU A 528 15.55 -11.32 35.00
N SER A 529 15.12 -10.87 36.16
CA SER A 529 13.76 -11.05 36.66
C SER A 529 13.30 -9.75 37.30
N TYR A 530 12.13 -9.27 36.92
CA TYR A 530 11.52 -8.09 37.53
C TYR A 530 10.93 -8.50 38.87
N THR A 531 11.58 -8.14 39.97
CA THR A 531 11.32 -8.68 41.31
C THR A 531 11.47 -7.60 42.37
N ALA A 532 10.87 -7.81 43.54
CA ALA A 532 11.04 -6.96 44.71
C ALA A 532 12.04 -7.57 45.69
N ILE A 533 12.91 -6.76 46.29
CA ILE A 533 13.89 -7.16 47.31
C ILE A 533 13.87 -6.14 48.46
N GLY A 534 13.88 -6.61 49.70
CA GLY A 534 13.95 -5.75 50.89
C GLY A 534 13.42 -6.42 52.15
N ASP A 535 13.46 -5.70 53.28
CA ASP A 535 12.88 -6.18 54.54
C ASP A 535 11.37 -6.47 54.37
N THR A 536 10.65 -5.65 53.59
CA THR A 536 9.21 -5.83 53.35
C THR A 536 8.87 -7.21 52.79
N VAL A 537 9.66 -7.70 51.84
CA VAL A 537 9.51 -9.03 51.22
C VAL A 537 9.73 -10.14 52.26
N ASN A 538 10.78 -9.99 53.09
CA ASN A 538 11.09 -10.95 54.14
C ASN A 538 10.01 -11.00 55.23
N VAL A 539 9.46 -9.85 55.61
CA VAL A 539 8.36 -9.79 56.61
C VAL A 539 7.12 -10.47 56.06
N ALA A 540 6.71 -10.20 54.82
CA ALA A 540 5.55 -10.87 54.21
C ALA A 540 5.70 -12.40 54.20
N SER A 541 6.88 -12.91 53.81
CA SER A 541 7.16 -14.36 53.85
C SER A 541 7.13 -14.94 55.27
N ARG A 542 7.55 -14.18 56.29
CA ARG A 542 7.46 -14.64 57.69
C ARG A 542 6.04 -14.62 58.23
N LEU A 543 5.22 -13.66 57.80
CA LEU A 543 3.79 -13.63 58.14
C LEU A 543 3.05 -14.84 57.58
N GLU A 544 3.39 -15.24 56.36
CA GLU A 544 2.87 -16.46 55.75
C GLU A 544 3.13 -17.65 56.68
N GLY A 545 4.40 -17.90 57.05
CA GLY A 545 4.77 -19.01 57.93
C GLY A 545 4.18 -18.92 59.35
N ALA A 546 4.01 -17.72 59.90
CA ALA A 546 3.42 -17.48 61.22
C ALA A 546 1.95 -17.91 61.32
N ASN A 547 1.24 -17.99 60.18
CA ASN A 547 -0.13 -18.48 60.18
C ASN A 547 -0.25 -19.92 60.74
N LYS A 548 0.82 -20.73 60.68
CA LYS A 548 0.82 -22.09 61.25
C LYS A 548 0.64 -22.08 62.77
N THR A 549 1.31 -21.15 63.46
CA THR A 549 1.28 -21.03 64.92
C THR A 549 -0.05 -20.49 65.42
N LEU A 550 -0.66 -19.56 64.66
CA LEU A 550 -1.91 -18.90 65.02
C LEU A 550 -3.16 -19.58 64.44
N GLY A 551 -3.00 -20.61 63.62
CA GLY A 551 -4.10 -21.36 63.02
C GLY A 551 -4.93 -20.57 61.98
N THR A 552 -4.45 -19.41 61.53
CA THR A 552 -5.10 -18.58 60.52
C THR A 552 -4.74 -19.05 59.10
N GLU A 553 -5.44 -18.55 58.08
CA GLU A 553 -5.08 -18.79 56.68
C GLU A 553 -4.50 -17.54 56.01
N ILE A 554 -4.96 -16.36 56.41
CA ILE A 554 -4.48 -15.07 55.93
C ILE A 554 -3.99 -14.27 57.14
N MET A 555 -2.79 -13.70 57.04
CA MET A 555 -2.22 -12.83 58.04
C MET A 555 -1.63 -11.59 57.37
N LEU A 556 -2.01 -10.42 57.88
CA LEU A 556 -1.52 -9.15 57.36
C LEU A 556 -0.96 -8.29 58.49
N SER A 557 0.07 -7.51 58.17
CA SER A 557 0.63 -6.54 59.10
C SER A 557 -0.31 -5.36 59.36
N ALA A 558 -0.19 -4.71 60.51
CA ALA A 558 -0.89 -3.46 60.79
C ALA A 558 -0.58 -2.35 59.76
N ASP A 559 0.60 -2.35 59.15
CA ASP A 559 0.94 -1.39 58.10
C ASP A 559 0.08 -1.60 56.84
N THR A 560 -0.21 -2.84 56.47
CA THR A 560 -1.17 -3.15 55.40
C THR A 560 -2.60 -2.78 55.81
N ALA A 561 -2.99 -3.05 57.06
CA ALA A 561 -4.35 -2.76 57.54
C ALA A 561 -4.70 -1.26 57.48
N LYS A 562 -3.72 -0.37 57.71
CA LYS A 562 -3.92 1.08 57.64
C LYS A 562 -4.42 1.56 56.26
N GLY A 563 -4.05 0.88 55.18
CA GLY A 563 -4.48 1.19 53.82
C GLY A 563 -5.87 0.66 53.45
N ALA A 564 -6.53 -0.07 54.34
CA ALA A 564 -7.88 -0.60 54.13
C ALA A 564 -8.70 -0.62 55.43
N PRO A 565 -8.93 0.54 56.07
CA PRO A 565 -9.59 0.64 57.38
C PRO A 565 -11.07 0.25 57.37
N ASP A 566 -11.68 0.22 56.18
CA ASP A 566 -13.07 -0.14 55.93
C ASP A 566 -13.31 -1.65 55.84
N LEU A 567 -12.26 -2.45 55.65
CA LEU A 567 -12.38 -3.91 55.61
C LEU A 567 -12.56 -4.50 57.01
N PRO A 568 -13.41 -5.52 57.17
CA PRO A 568 -13.63 -6.15 58.47
C PRO A 568 -12.41 -7.03 58.82
N LEU A 569 -11.56 -6.51 59.71
CA LEU A 569 -10.31 -7.14 60.13
C LEU A 569 -10.34 -7.46 61.62
N ARG A 570 -9.88 -8.65 61.99
CA ARG A 570 -9.70 -9.10 63.38
C ARG A 570 -8.24 -9.00 63.79
N THR A 571 -7.97 -8.34 64.91
CA THR A 571 -6.63 -8.27 65.51
C THR A 571 -6.21 -9.61 66.09
N LEU A 572 -5.02 -10.11 65.73
CA LEU A 572 -4.47 -11.36 66.25
C LEU A 572 -3.46 -11.15 67.39
N GLY A 573 -3.02 -9.91 67.59
CA GLY A 573 -2.02 -9.52 68.60
C GLY A 573 -0.70 -9.11 67.96
N ALA A 574 0.37 -9.09 68.77
CA ALA A 574 1.71 -8.79 68.30
C ALA A 574 2.53 -10.08 68.20
N ILE A 575 3.29 -10.24 67.11
CA ILE A 575 4.22 -11.35 66.92
C ILE A 575 5.66 -10.84 66.82
N ARG A 576 6.61 -11.61 67.34
CA ARG A 576 8.04 -11.41 67.06
C ARG A 576 8.44 -12.36 65.94
N VAL A 577 8.89 -11.80 64.84
CA VAL A 577 9.42 -12.54 63.70
C VAL A 577 10.95 -12.50 63.73
N LYS A 578 11.59 -13.62 63.39
CA LYS A 578 13.04 -13.79 63.40
C LYS A 578 13.77 -12.63 62.75
N GLY A 579 14.75 -12.03 63.42
CA GLY A 579 15.59 -10.98 62.83
C GLY A 579 14.99 -9.57 62.86
N ARG A 580 13.84 -9.36 63.51
CA ARG A 580 13.33 -8.02 63.84
C ARG A 580 13.11 -7.89 65.36
N PRO A 581 13.74 -6.93 66.04
CA PRO A 581 13.63 -6.79 67.50
C PRO A 581 12.27 -6.24 67.95
N GLN A 582 11.60 -5.47 67.09
CA GLN A 582 10.30 -4.88 67.37
C GLN A 582 9.17 -5.87 67.04
N PRO A 583 8.22 -6.11 67.95
CA PRO A 583 7.01 -6.87 67.67
C PRO A 583 6.18 -6.22 66.55
N LEU A 584 5.63 -7.04 65.67
CA LEU A 584 4.72 -6.60 64.60
C LEU A 584 3.28 -6.93 64.99
N GLN A 585 2.40 -5.94 64.96
CA GLN A 585 0.97 -6.18 65.12
C GLN A 585 0.40 -6.81 63.84
N VAL A 586 -0.37 -7.87 64.01
CA VAL A 586 -0.92 -8.67 62.91
C VAL A 586 -2.43 -8.83 63.04
N LEU A 587 -3.08 -8.92 61.89
CA LEU A 587 -4.53 -9.01 61.74
C LEU A 587 -4.87 -10.09 60.71
N THR A 588 -6.14 -10.52 60.68
CA THR A 588 -6.72 -11.39 59.65
C THR A 588 -8.06 -10.81 59.18
N PRO A 589 -8.45 -10.96 57.90
CA PRO A 589 -9.82 -10.72 57.48
C PRO A 589 -10.81 -11.56 58.29
N CYS A 590 -11.95 -10.97 58.68
CA CYS A 590 -12.98 -11.63 59.48
C CYS A 590 -14.35 -10.98 59.30
N ASP A 591 -15.33 -11.70 58.77
CA ASP A 591 -16.68 -11.16 58.51
C ASP A 591 -17.62 -11.22 59.72
N GLN A 592 -17.11 -11.50 60.93
CA GLN A 592 -17.92 -11.64 62.14
C GLN A 592 -17.64 -10.49 63.13
N PRO A 593 -18.47 -9.42 63.15
CA PRO A 593 -18.26 -8.27 64.03
C PRO A 593 -18.17 -8.63 65.51
N ALA A 594 -19.01 -9.56 65.97
CA ALA A 594 -19.00 -10.01 67.36
C ALA A 594 -17.68 -10.70 67.75
N LEU A 595 -17.04 -11.40 66.82
CA LEU A 595 -15.75 -12.07 67.04
C LEU A 595 -14.60 -11.06 67.09
N ILE A 596 -14.66 -10.03 66.24
CA ILE A 596 -13.72 -8.90 66.26
C ILE A 596 -13.80 -8.19 67.62
N GLU A 597 -15.00 -7.76 68.01
CA GLU A 597 -15.24 -7.03 69.26
C GLU A 597 -14.79 -7.82 70.49
N ALA A 598 -15.14 -9.11 70.56
CA ALA A 598 -14.71 -9.99 71.66
C ALA A 598 -13.19 -10.16 71.71
N THR A 599 -12.51 -10.23 70.56
CA THR A 599 -11.05 -10.38 70.49
C THR A 599 -10.34 -9.09 70.87
N ASP A 600 -10.83 -7.94 70.39
CA ASP A 600 -10.26 -6.64 70.73
C ASP A 600 -10.42 -6.32 72.21
N ALA A 601 -11.57 -6.65 72.80
CA ALA A 601 -11.80 -6.55 74.24
C ALA A 601 -10.85 -7.46 75.05
N ALA A 602 -10.63 -8.70 74.60
CA ALA A 602 -9.69 -9.62 75.24
C ALA A 602 -8.25 -9.08 75.21
N LEU A 603 -7.79 -8.61 74.05
CA LEU A 603 -6.46 -8.05 73.87
C LEU A 603 -6.28 -6.71 74.61
N ALA A 604 -7.33 -5.91 74.75
CA ALA A 604 -7.30 -4.67 75.54
C ALA A 604 -7.19 -4.95 77.04
N ALA A 605 -8.03 -5.83 77.60
CA ALA A 605 -7.97 -6.24 79.00
C ALA A 605 -6.61 -6.86 79.35
N GLN A 606 -6.03 -7.63 78.42
CA GLN A 606 -4.71 -8.19 78.59
C GLN A 606 -3.60 -7.13 78.64
N ARG A 607 -3.65 -6.11 77.76
CA ARG A 607 -2.70 -4.99 77.78
C ARG A 607 -2.77 -4.17 79.08
N LEU A 608 -3.94 -4.11 79.70
CA LEU A 608 -4.16 -3.46 81.00
C LEU A 608 -3.76 -4.33 82.21
N GLY A 609 -3.39 -5.60 81.99
CA GLY A 609 -3.03 -6.54 83.05
C GLY A 609 -4.22 -7.16 83.79
N GLU A 610 -5.45 -6.99 83.28
CA GLU A 610 -6.68 -7.50 83.89
C GLU A 610 -6.93 -8.97 83.50
N ILE A 611 -6.15 -9.89 84.07
CA ILE A 611 -6.12 -11.31 83.67
C ILE A 611 -7.50 -11.97 83.71
N THR A 612 -8.29 -11.74 84.78
CA THR A 612 -9.63 -12.35 84.92
C THR A 612 -10.60 -11.86 83.84
N VAL A 613 -10.52 -10.57 83.48
CA VAL A 613 -11.35 -9.95 82.44
C VAL A 613 -10.93 -10.45 81.07
N ALA A 614 -9.63 -10.51 80.80
CA ALA A 614 -9.08 -11.07 79.57
C ALA A 614 -9.49 -12.55 79.38
N CYS A 615 -9.40 -13.38 80.43
CA CYS A 615 -9.87 -14.77 80.39
C CYS A 615 -11.36 -14.86 80.06
N SER A 616 -12.21 -14.00 80.62
CA SER A 616 -13.65 -13.98 80.31
C SER A 616 -13.90 -13.67 78.83
N HIS A 617 -13.24 -12.65 78.27
CA HIS A 617 -13.37 -12.33 76.85
C HIS A 617 -12.81 -13.42 75.93
N TRP A 618 -11.71 -14.09 76.28
CA TRP A 618 -11.20 -15.22 75.50
C TRP A 618 -12.14 -16.44 75.52
N HIS A 619 -12.82 -16.72 76.64
CA HIS A 619 -13.90 -17.72 76.66
C HIS A 619 -15.06 -17.30 75.77
N LYS A 620 -15.39 -15.99 75.72
CA LYS A 620 -16.42 -15.47 74.80
C LYS A 620 -16.04 -15.68 73.33
N VAL A 621 -14.75 -15.54 72.99
CA VAL A 621 -14.23 -15.88 71.66
C VAL A 621 -14.43 -17.37 71.36
N LEU A 622 -14.19 -18.28 72.32
CA LEU A 622 -14.45 -19.72 72.13
C LEU A 622 -15.94 -20.07 72.04
N GLU A 623 -16.84 -19.31 72.67
CA GLU A 623 -18.29 -19.48 72.46
C GLU A 623 -18.70 -19.14 71.03
N LEU A 624 -18.13 -18.08 70.46
CA LEU A 624 -18.40 -17.65 69.09
C LEU A 624 -17.69 -18.53 68.04
N ALA A 625 -16.49 -19.01 68.36
CA ALA A 625 -15.65 -19.84 67.52
C ALA A 625 -15.00 -20.97 68.35
N PRO A 626 -15.66 -22.14 68.49
CA PRO A 626 -15.22 -23.24 69.37
C PRO A 626 -13.83 -23.82 69.08
N HIS A 627 -13.32 -23.62 67.87
CA HIS A 627 -12.01 -24.13 67.42
C HIS A 627 -10.99 -23.01 67.18
N ASP A 628 -11.19 -21.84 67.78
CA ASP A 628 -10.28 -20.70 67.62
C ASP A 628 -8.91 -20.97 68.25
N ALA A 629 -7.90 -21.11 67.40
CA ALA A 629 -6.55 -21.42 67.83
C ALA A 629 -5.92 -20.29 68.66
N LEU A 630 -6.25 -19.03 68.34
CA LEU A 630 -5.76 -17.87 69.06
C LEU A 630 -6.30 -17.83 70.49
N ALA A 631 -7.60 -18.00 70.69
CA ALA A 631 -8.22 -18.02 72.01
C ALA A 631 -7.71 -19.18 72.88
N THR A 632 -7.56 -20.35 72.28
CA THR A 632 -6.99 -21.54 72.95
C THR A 632 -5.56 -21.27 73.42
N LEU A 633 -4.74 -20.68 72.54
CA LEU A 633 -3.35 -20.33 72.84
C LEU A 633 -3.25 -19.25 73.92
N ALA A 634 -4.08 -18.21 73.84
CA ALA A 634 -4.12 -17.12 74.78
C ALA A 634 -4.49 -17.59 76.19
N LEU A 635 -5.53 -18.42 76.32
CA LEU A 635 -5.94 -19.00 77.61
C LEU A 635 -4.86 -19.90 78.23
N ALA A 636 -4.20 -20.73 77.42
CA ALA A 636 -3.09 -21.57 77.88
C ALA A 636 -1.89 -20.73 78.38
N ARG A 637 -1.61 -19.61 77.71
CA ARG A 637 -0.53 -18.68 78.08
C ARG A 637 -0.87 -17.86 79.32
N LEU A 638 -2.11 -17.40 79.46
CA LEU A 638 -2.56 -16.70 80.66
C LEU A 638 -2.54 -17.61 81.89
N ALA A 639 -2.86 -18.90 81.74
CA ALA A 639 -2.80 -19.89 82.82
C ALA A 639 -1.39 -20.25 83.29
N SER A 640 -0.37 -20.14 82.41
CA SER A 640 1.03 -20.47 82.73
C SER A 640 1.83 -19.34 83.36
N GLY A 641 1.27 -18.12 83.41
CA GLY A 641 1.91 -16.92 83.96
C GLY A 641 3.05 -16.38 83.07
N GLY A 642 3.05 -15.07 82.79
CA GLY A 642 4.18 -14.42 82.11
C GLY A 642 4.06 -14.24 80.59
N TRP A 643 2.86 -14.03 80.06
CA TRP A 643 2.70 -13.61 78.66
C TRP A 643 2.72 -12.07 78.53
N ASP A 644 3.72 -11.53 77.83
CA ASP A 644 3.93 -10.09 77.57
C ASP A 644 3.03 -9.53 76.45
N GLY A 645 2.04 -10.31 75.98
CA GLY A 645 1.17 -9.94 74.86
C GLY A 645 1.82 -10.09 73.50
N VAL A 646 3.05 -10.62 73.44
CA VAL A 646 3.77 -10.88 72.20
C VAL A 646 3.96 -12.38 72.00
N LEU A 647 3.67 -12.85 70.81
CA LEU A 647 3.85 -14.25 70.41
C LEU A 647 5.17 -14.41 69.69
N ASP A 648 6.04 -15.25 70.24
CA ASP A 648 7.29 -15.62 69.59
C ASP A 648 7.00 -16.77 68.62
N THR A 649 7.14 -16.52 67.31
CA THR A 649 6.83 -17.52 66.28
C THR A 649 7.95 -18.54 66.07
N ASP A 650 9.09 -18.37 66.75
CA ASP A 650 10.30 -19.19 66.60
C ASP A 650 10.43 -20.33 67.65
N LYS A 651 9.43 -20.57 68.51
CA LYS A 651 9.45 -21.62 69.55
C LYS A 651 8.57 -22.83 69.25
#